data_AF-A0A9X5BCB1-F1
#
_entry.id   AF-A0A9X5BCB1-F1
#
_cell.length_a   1.000
_cell.length_b   1.000
_cell.length_c   1.000
_cell.angle_alpha   90.00
_cell.angle_beta   90.00
_cell.angle_gamma   90.00
#
_symmetry.space_group_name_H-M   'P 1'
#
loop_
_entity.id
_entity.type
_entity.pdbx_description
1 polymer ?
#
loop_
_entity_poly.entity_id
_entity_poly.type
_entity_poly.pdbx_seq_one_letter_code
_entity_poly.pdbx_strand_id
1 'polypeptide(L)'
;MQKVKIDSREFRLGKWNIPRNEKADYPIGDMYYALGYFDILGIEKIKESEHHLLTQAYESSYRRKEVFQSDFFVQEIKAFTNISKNPEVGFEAEQIKDFWEDDSILLCFSMLQLYLKNDVESILRKIREVFTSVKYLYYFTFDYSGIVILAKNISIKDYMELLFKINYSNKKDVKLVKDTFSIYGLRKENLKAIFEKFSENQWSKENVLKYLNDKEEYEIVVNISVQNYSAYKFLEKDLHDFEKKYGYTSESFKLSGRHDISVVNRKTDMGWLLFIQYLLNLYTGKSVGDFYAYESFIKVGLKEEYPDQKSDFKIYDPLVNRIKNAQEEFVEKAKECGYDSYCIPVKEVSASIISLLHNGFAEDFVICIYQPFIEFLEYLHSKMEEQIENEKANIQYSEAFDKCFCSYYDGLNALVNSAMHADRQFIRATSFSNIFYDVPPKIMAFYVAIIYKTMGIMQTSGEKKYTFFMSPSFSDEVNVKIISYDEVEMPCDRLLKVSINERSLYNPKAVIRRMTHEIAHFVGGPLRKRSLRMEKIIDTIVYIILRQTLYIDFKLDSSFINLKKKIVTNIINDYGINCESKNYSNDLKELYRQIIRYMTHSETTVHEEIRKYVFQKIEDLLREGKYTYFSKIIERENESNGCGVIDSFHSELQLTLIQKEYLSKLILKDIVREMSILSGEKSSKSIVNSMGNTILRGDKPLKKYIRGLISLYSETYSDLQMILLLKISYEDYLNGFIDDEKIDVYSLKKNNEDISRIAVTSQLMQEKEKWESELAPKMPEKTKLLHTYIKEFQAETKYDGNPYKAQNQNLKEYLKACLELSEEYYEKKQADILELREVLHTLVKYEDAKRVYSTICSVISKYCETLEI
;
A
#
# COMPACT_ATOMS: atom_id res chain seq x y z
N MET A 1 -1.18 -31.46 -0.89
CA MET A 1 -2.08 -30.77 -1.82
C MET A 1 -3.38 -30.44 -1.09
N GLN A 2 -3.56 -29.18 -0.71
CA GLN A 2 -4.83 -28.69 -0.16
C GLN A 2 -5.89 -28.78 -1.26
N LYS A 3 -7.11 -29.25 -0.93
CA LYS A 3 -8.25 -29.19 -1.85
C LYS A 3 -8.49 -27.71 -2.18
N VAL A 4 -8.44 -27.37 -3.46
CA VAL A 4 -8.75 -26.05 -3.98
C VAL A 4 -10.19 -25.72 -3.61
N LYS A 5 -10.36 -24.71 -2.76
CA LYS A 5 -11.69 -24.28 -2.26
C LYS A 5 -12.30 -23.17 -3.11
N ILE A 6 -11.57 -22.62 -4.09
CA ILE A 6 -11.96 -21.44 -4.86
C ILE A 6 -11.65 -21.67 -6.34
N ASP A 7 -12.62 -21.43 -7.21
CA ASP A 7 -12.40 -21.32 -8.65
C ASP A 7 -12.12 -19.84 -8.98
N SER A 8 -10.97 -19.59 -9.60
CA SER A 8 -10.49 -18.24 -9.92
C SER A 8 -10.33 -18.10 -11.43
N ARG A 9 -10.90 -17.03 -11.98
CA ARG A 9 -10.91 -16.77 -13.43
C ARG A 9 -10.52 -15.35 -13.75
N GLU A 10 -9.95 -15.20 -14.93
CA GLU A 10 -9.65 -13.92 -15.57
C GLU A 10 -10.57 -13.77 -16.78
N PHE A 11 -11.39 -12.70 -16.77
CA PHE A 11 -12.18 -12.28 -17.92
C PHE A 11 -11.46 -11.14 -18.63
N ARG A 12 -11.22 -11.30 -19.93
CA ARG A 12 -10.52 -10.33 -20.77
C ARG A 12 -11.51 -9.70 -21.76
N LEU A 13 -11.81 -8.43 -21.57
CA LEU A 13 -12.70 -7.64 -22.44
C LEU A 13 -11.84 -6.87 -23.44
N GLY A 14 -11.84 -7.29 -24.70
CA GLY A 14 -11.00 -6.72 -25.76
C GLY A 14 -11.77 -5.73 -26.63
N LYS A 15 -11.11 -4.64 -27.04
CA LYS A 15 -11.58 -3.69 -28.07
C LYS A 15 -10.49 -3.52 -29.12
N TRP A 16 -10.84 -3.70 -30.39
CA TRP A 16 -9.88 -3.54 -31.48
C TRP A 16 -9.34 -2.11 -31.58
N ASN A 17 -8.07 -2.00 -31.98
CA ASN A 17 -7.51 -0.74 -32.45
C ASN A 17 -8.19 -0.35 -33.77
N ILE A 18 -8.44 0.95 -33.93
CA ILE A 18 -9.05 1.50 -35.13
C ILE A 18 -7.91 1.95 -36.07
N PRO A 19 -7.94 1.61 -37.37
CA PRO A 19 -8.97 0.80 -38.07
C PRO A 19 -8.84 -0.71 -37.83
N ARG A 20 -9.99 -1.42 -37.82
CA ARG A 20 -10.04 -2.89 -37.76
C ARG A 20 -9.50 -3.52 -39.04
N ASN A 21 -8.21 -3.85 -39.05
CA ASN A 21 -7.52 -4.35 -40.24
C ASN A 21 -7.39 -5.88 -40.32
N GLU A 22 -7.61 -6.60 -39.21
CA GLU A 22 -7.42 -8.04 -39.15
C GLU A 22 -8.74 -8.80 -39.06
N LYS A 23 -8.74 -10.03 -39.58
CA LYS A 23 -9.83 -10.99 -39.38
C LYS A 23 -9.79 -11.50 -37.94
N ALA A 24 -10.90 -12.05 -37.46
CA ALA A 24 -11.02 -12.59 -36.10
C ALA A 24 -10.22 -13.91 -35.86
N ASP A 25 -8.96 -13.99 -36.29
CA ASP A 25 -8.08 -15.14 -36.09
C ASP A 25 -7.07 -14.88 -34.95
N TYR A 26 -7.49 -15.20 -33.73
CA TYR A 26 -6.67 -15.00 -32.51
C TYR A 26 -6.07 -16.27 -31.90
N PRO A 27 -4.90 -16.17 -31.20
CA PRO A 27 -4.15 -17.30 -30.62
C PRO A 27 -4.37 -17.63 -29.11
N ILE A 28 -5.41 -17.16 -28.40
CA ILE A 28 -5.50 -17.27 -26.92
C ILE A 28 -6.83 -17.88 -26.40
N GLY A 29 -6.80 -19.01 -25.67
CA GLY A 29 -7.86 -19.45 -24.72
C GLY A 29 -9.28 -19.73 -25.28
N ASP A 30 -10.27 -19.89 -24.36
CA ASP A 30 -11.70 -19.94 -24.69
C ASP A 30 -12.18 -18.51 -25.03
N MET A 31 -12.42 -18.24 -26.32
CA MET A 31 -12.80 -16.90 -26.82
C MET A 31 -14.25 -16.82 -27.28
N TYR A 32 -14.84 -15.67 -27.01
CA TYR A 32 -16.15 -15.26 -27.48
C TYR A 32 -16.04 -13.95 -28.27
N TYR A 33 -16.73 -13.87 -29.41
CA TYR A 33 -17.00 -12.61 -30.10
C TYR A 33 -18.07 -11.85 -29.32
N ALA A 34 -17.73 -10.68 -28.80
CA ALA A 34 -18.64 -9.92 -27.95
C ALA A 34 -19.57 -9.02 -28.78
N LEU A 35 -20.84 -8.98 -28.41
CA LEU A 35 -21.82 -8.05 -28.95
C LEU A 35 -21.88 -6.80 -28.05
N GLY A 36 -21.82 -5.62 -28.67
CA GLY A 36 -21.93 -4.32 -28.01
C GLY A 36 -20.65 -3.51 -28.11
N TYR A 37 -20.20 -2.96 -26.97
CA TYR A 37 -19.03 -2.10 -26.92
C TYR A 37 -17.72 -2.88 -27.03
N PHE A 38 -17.58 -4.00 -26.33
CA PHE A 38 -16.40 -4.85 -26.47
C PHE A 38 -16.55 -5.76 -27.69
N ASP A 39 -15.42 -6.10 -28.29
CA ASP A 39 -15.36 -6.91 -29.49
C ASP A 39 -15.00 -8.36 -29.16
N ILE A 40 -14.33 -8.57 -28.01
CA ILE A 40 -13.83 -9.87 -27.55
C ILE A 40 -14.15 -10.04 -26.07
N LEU A 41 -14.57 -11.25 -25.71
CA LEU A 41 -14.61 -11.75 -24.34
C LEU A 41 -13.76 -13.01 -24.27
N GLY A 42 -12.57 -12.91 -23.69
CA GLY A 42 -11.68 -14.04 -23.41
C GLY A 42 -11.84 -14.51 -21.97
N ILE A 43 -11.73 -15.81 -21.74
CA ILE A 43 -11.88 -16.40 -20.40
C ILE A 43 -10.73 -17.35 -20.14
N GLU A 44 -10.01 -17.14 -19.04
CA GLU A 44 -8.91 -18.01 -18.62
C GLU A 44 -9.05 -18.43 -17.15
N LYS A 45 -8.67 -19.67 -16.86
CA LYS A 45 -8.53 -20.14 -15.48
C LYS A 45 -7.18 -19.70 -14.94
N ILE A 46 -7.16 -19.09 -13.75
CA ILE A 46 -5.92 -18.62 -13.12
C ILE A 46 -5.15 -19.85 -12.60
N LYS A 47 -3.89 -20.00 -13.02
CA LYS A 47 -3.04 -21.15 -12.66
C LYS A 47 -2.62 -21.08 -11.20
N GLU A 48 -2.88 -22.14 -10.45
CA GLU A 48 -2.50 -22.29 -9.03
C GLU A 48 -0.99 -22.15 -8.82
N SER A 49 -0.60 -21.41 -7.78
CA SER A 49 0.79 -21.24 -7.33
C SER A 49 0.89 -21.29 -5.81
N GLU A 50 2.11 -21.17 -5.27
CA GLU A 50 2.35 -21.08 -3.82
C GLU A 50 2.09 -19.67 -3.25
N HIS A 51 1.80 -18.68 -4.09
CA HIS A 51 1.55 -17.30 -3.68
C HIS A 51 0.11 -17.09 -3.18
N HIS A 52 -0.10 -15.98 -2.47
CA HIS A 52 -1.44 -15.56 -2.05
C HIS A 52 -2.36 -15.39 -3.26
N LEU A 53 -3.63 -15.80 -3.15
CA LEU A 53 -4.54 -15.88 -4.29
C LEU A 53 -4.76 -14.54 -5.00
N LEU A 54 -4.80 -13.42 -4.26
CA LEU A 54 -4.89 -12.09 -4.87
C LEU A 54 -3.58 -11.75 -5.60
N THR A 55 -2.43 -11.98 -4.98
CA THR A 55 -1.13 -11.74 -5.63
C THR A 55 -1.00 -12.55 -6.92
N GLN A 56 -1.38 -13.83 -6.88
CA GLN A 56 -1.38 -14.73 -8.02
C GLN A 56 -2.36 -14.28 -9.11
N ALA A 57 -3.58 -13.92 -8.73
CA ALA A 57 -4.61 -13.52 -9.69
C ALA A 57 -4.21 -12.26 -10.46
N TYR A 58 -3.58 -11.30 -9.78
CA TYR A 58 -3.13 -10.06 -10.39
C TYR A 58 -1.66 -10.10 -10.86
N GLU A 59 -1.00 -11.27 -10.79
CA GLU A 59 0.37 -11.43 -11.29
C GLU A 59 0.44 -11.25 -12.82
N SER A 60 -0.62 -11.63 -13.54
CA SER A 60 -0.75 -11.43 -14.99
C SER A 60 -0.95 -9.98 -15.39
N SER A 61 -1.49 -9.15 -14.49
CA SER A 61 -1.75 -7.72 -14.71
C SER A 61 -0.48 -6.87 -14.52
N TYR A 62 0.55 -7.40 -13.86
CA TYR A 62 1.88 -6.79 -13.92
C TYR A 62 2.29 -6.74 -15.39
N ARG A 63 2.38 -5.54 -15.93
CA ARG A 63 2.74 -5.24 -17.33
C ARG A 63 4.21 -5.58 -17.65
N ARG A 64 4.62 -6.83 -17.38
CA ARG A 64 5.89 -7.46 -17.74
C ARG A 64 5.77 -8.33 -18.99
N LYS A 65 4.66 -8.27 -19.73
CA LYS A 65 4.55 -8.98 -21.00
C LYS A 65 5.32 -8.20 -22.07
N GLU A 66 6.44 -8.78 -22.49
CA GLU A 66 7.25 -8.43 -23.68
C GLU A 66 6.48 -8.55 -25.01
N VAL A 67 5.15 -8.74 -24.98
CA VAL A 67 4.30 -8.84 -26.16
C VAL A 67 3.16 -7.85 -26.01
N PHE A 68 3.41 -6.60 -26.40
CA PHE A 68 2.32 -5.72 -26.83
C PHE A 68 1.65 -6.42 -28.01
N GLN A 69 0.49 -7.06 -27.80
CA GLN A 69 -0.38 -7.39 -28.93
C GLN A 69 -0.85 -6.06 -29.50
N SER A 70 -0.36 -5.73 -30.70
CA SER A 70 -0.48 -4.40 -31.31
C SER A 70 -1.89 -4.05 -31.77
N ASP A 71 -2.82 -4.99 -31.70
CA ASP A 71 -4.03 -4.93 -32.52
C ASP A 71 -5.30 -4.65 -31.70
N PHE A 72 -5.27 -4.78 -30.37
CA PHE A 72 -6.43 -4.53 -29.50
C PHE A 72 -6.04 -4.10 -28.08
N PHE A 73 -6.89 -3.27 -27.46
CA PHE A 73 -6.83 -2.95 -26.03
C PHE A 73 -7.58 -4.02 -25.24
N VAL A 74 -7.02 -4.45 -24.10
CA VAL A 74 -7.63 -5.45 -23.20
C VAL A 74 -7.87 -4.85 -21.83
N GLN A 75 -9.07 -5.06 -21.31
CA GLN A 75 -9.43 -4.89 -19.91
C GLN A 75 -9.52 -6.25 -19.25
N GLU A 76 -8.97 -6.40 -18.06
CA GLU A 76 -8.98 -7.65 -17.32
C GLU A 76 -9.85 -7.53 -16.07
N ILE A 77 -10.63 -8.56 -15.76
CA ILE A 77 -11.42 -8.68 -14.52
C ILE A 77 -11.00 -9.97 -13.84
N LYS A 78 -10.57 -9.87 -12.60
CA LYS A 78 -10.22 -11.02 -11.77
C LYS A 78 -11.42 -11.37 -10.89
N ALA A 79 -11.83 -12.63 -10.96
CA ALA A 79 -13.08 -13.06 -10.37
C ALA A 79 -12.94 -14.40 -9.64
N PHE A 80 -13.64 -14.51 -8.51
CA PHE A 80 -13.47 -15.61 -7.55
C PHE A 80 -14.82 -16.17 -7.14
N THR A 81 -14.96 -17.49 -7.11
CA THR A 81 -16.15 -18.16 -6.56
C THR A 81 -15.77 -19.37 -5.73
N ASN A 82 -16.56 -19.68 -4.71
CA ASN A 82 -16.27 -20.80 -3.83
C ASN A 82 -16.67 -22.12 -4.48
N ILE A 83 -15.83 -23.14 -4.30
CA ILE A 83 -16.12 -24.54 -4.59
C ILE A 83 -16.69 -25.16 -3.32
N SER A 84 -18.01 -25.35 -3.27
CA SER A 84 -18.73 -25.81 -2.09
C SER A 84 -19.96 -26.65 -2.45
N LYS A 85 -20.27 -27.64 -1.60
CA LYS A 85 -21.55 -28.36 -1.65
C LYS A 85 -22.72 -27.58 -1.05
N ASN A 86 -22.42 -26.52 -0.31
CA ASN A 86 -23.43 -25.64 0.24
C ASN A 86 -23.75 -24.52 -0.78
N PRO A 87 -24.96 -24.50 -1.38
CA PRO A 87 -25.35 -23.50 -2.38
C PRO A 87 -25.42 -22.07 -1.83
N GLU A 88 -25.48 -21.90 -0.50
CA GLU A 88 -25.42 -20.59 0.14
C GLU A 88 -23.99 -20.01 0.12
N VAL A 89 -22.97 -20.85 -0.07
CA VAL A 89 -21.55 -20.46 -0.02
C VAL A 89 -20.94 -20.37 -1.41
N GLY A 90 -21.32 -21.24 -2.35
CA GLY A 90 -20.78 -21.29 -3.71
C GLY A 90 -21.39 -22.41 -4.55
N PHE A 91 -20.62 -22.94 -5.49
CA PHE A 91 -21.06 -23.98 -6.43
C PHE A 91 -20.25 -25.26 -6.27
N GLU A 92 -20.84 -26.41 -6.63
CA GLU A 92 -20.11 -27.67 -6.65
C GLU A 92 -19.07 -27.69 -7.78
N ALA A 93 -17.96 -28.40 -7.57
CA ALA A 93 -16.89 -28.50 -8.56
C ALA A 93 -17.40 -29.07 -9.90
N GLU A 94 -18.35 -30.01 -9.85
CA GLU A 94 -19.00 -30.60 -11.02
C GLU A 94 -19.89 -29.59 -11.74
N GLN A 95 -20.68 -28.79 -11.02
CA GLN A 95 -21.48 -27.71 -11.61
C GLN A 95 -20.62 -26.67 -12.35
N ILE A 96 -19.50 -26.27 -11.76
CA ILE A 96 -18.55 -25.34 -12.39
C ILE A 96 -17.97 -25.99 -13.65
N LYS A 97 -17.48 -27.24 -13.54
CA LYS A 97 -16.91 -27.96 -14.68
C LYS A 97 -17.92 -28.09 -15.82
N ASP A 98 -19.13 -28.55 -15.51
CA ASP A 98 -20.22 -28.72 -16.48
C ASP A 98 -20.59 -27.39 -17.15
N PHE A 99 -20.59 -26.27 -16.42
CA PHE A 99 -20.86 -24.95 -16.99
C PHE A 99 -19.81 -24.56 -18.04
N TRP A 100 -18.53 -24.80 -17.76
CA TRP A 100 -17.46 -24.39 -18.65
C TRP A 100 -17.27 -25.35 -19.83
N GLU A 101 -17.50 -26.65 -19.66
CA GLU A 101 -17.47 -27.66 -20.73
C GLU A 101 -18.67 -27.56 -21.69
N ASP A 102 -19.73 -26.84 -21.30
CA ASP A 102 -20.92 -26.58 -22.13
C ASP A 102 -20.56 -25.84 -23.42
N ASP A 103 -20.93 -26.42 -24.56
CA ASP A 103 -20.58 -25.95 -25.90
C ASP A 103 -21.58 -24.99 -26.53
N SER A 104 -22.54 -24.47 -25.74
CA SER A 104 -23.44 -23.40 -26.13
C SER A 104 -22.72 -22.26 -26.86
N ILE A 105 -23.30 -21.82 -27.98
CA ILE A 105 -22.74 -20.68 -28.72
C ILE A 105 -22.83 -19.37 -27.94
N LEU A 106 -23.91 -19.16 -27.18
CA LEU A 106 -24.18 -17.92 -26.48
C LEU A 106 -23.75 -18.02 -25.01
N LEU A 107 -22.91 -17.08 -24.60
CA LEU A 107 -22.59 -16.79 -23.20
C LEU A 107 -23.14 -15.42 -22.84
N CYS A 108 -24.07 -15.38 -21.89
CA CYS A 108 -24.53 -14.14 -21.28
C CYS A 108 -23.58 -13.80 -20.11
N PHE A 109 -23.01 -12.60 -20.14
CA PHE A 109 -22.07 -12.09 -19.14
C PHE A 109 -22.60 -10.76 -18.61
N SER A 110 -22.77 -10.62 -17.30
CA SER A 110 -23.20 -9.36 -16.69
C SER A 110 -22.40 -8.99 -15.48
N MET A 111 -22.04 -7.72 -15.40
CA MET A 111 -21.35 -7.08 -14.28
C MET A 111 -22.38 -6.29 -13.47
N LEU A 112 -22.54 -6.67 -12.20
CA LEU A 112 -23.48 -6.04 -11.27
C LEU A 112 -22.71 -5.11 -10.34
N GLN A 113 -23.06 -3.83 -10.35
CA GLN A 113 -22.56 -2.85 -9.41
C GLN A 113 -23.47 -2.82 -8.18
N LEU A 114 -22.92 -3.13 -7.01
CA LEU A 114 -23.67 -3.18 -5.75
C LEU A 114 -23.55 -1.84 -5.02
N TYR A 115 -24.56 -1.46 -4.23
CA TYR A 115 -24.37 -0.37 -3.26
C TYR A 115 -23.52 -0.87 -2.08
N LEU A 116 -22.65 0.00 -1.57
CA LEU A 116 -21.72 -0.31 -0.47
C LEU A 116 -22.41 -0.71 0.84
N LYS A 117 -23.62 -0.21 1.09
CA LYS A 117 -24.39 -0.50 2.32
C LYS A 117 -25.17 -1.82 2.26
N ASN A 118 -25.18 -2.49 1.11
CA ASN A 118 -26.01 -3.68 0.94
C ASN A 118 -25.34 -4.95 1.45
N ASP A 119 -26.17 -5.76 2.10
CA ASP A 119 -25.80 -7.11 2.52
C ASP A 119 -25.61 -8.02 1.29
N VAL A 120 -24.41 -8.57 1.16
CA VAL A 120 -24.01 -9.51 0.10
C VAL A 120 -24.89 -10.76 0.12
N GLU A 121 -25.35 -11.22 1.29
CA GLU A 121 -26.23 -12.39 1.36
C GLU A 121 -27.58 -12.12 0.69
N SER A 122 -28.15 -10.94 0.93
CA SER A 122 -29.43 -10.54 0.37
C SER A 122 -29.43 -10.51 -1.16
N ILE A 123 -28.35 -10.03 -1.80
CA ILE A 123 -28.24 -10.07 -3.27
C ILE A 123 -28.00 -11.48 -3.80
N LEU A 124 -27.17 -12.29 -3.14
CA LEU A 124 -26.94 -13.67 -3.57
C LEU A 124 -28.20 -14.53 -3.49
N ARG A 125 -28.97 -14.38 -2.40
CA ARG A 125 -30.29 -15.02 -2.27
C ARG A 125 -31.21 -14.62 -3.42
N LYS A 126 -31.26 -13.33 -3.76
CA LYS A 126 -32.07 -12.84 -4.89
C LYS A 126 -31.60 -13.42 -6.23
N ILE A 127 -30.28 -13.48 -6.47
CA ILE A 127 -29.73 -14.12 -7.67
C ILE A 127 -30.15 -15.59 -7.73
N ARG A 128 -30.01 -16.34 -6.63
CA ARG A 128 -30.43 -17.74 -6.54
C ARG A 128 -31.91 -17.92 -6.86
N GLU A 129 -32.78 -17.13 -6.26
CA GLU A 129 -34.24 -17.18 -6.48
C GLU A 129 -34.61 -16.90 -7.94
N VAL A 130 -33.99 -15.88 -8.55
CA VAL A 130 -34.28 -15.46 -9.92
C VAL A 130 -33.72 -16.44 -10.97
N PHE A 131 -32.52 -16.99 -10.75
CA PHE A 131 -31.83 -17.86 -11.70
C PHE A 131 -32.06 -19.37 -11.49
N THR A 132 -33.03 -19.75 -10.63
CA THR A 132 -33.31 -21.15 -10.26
C THR A 132 -33.48 -22.13 -11.44
N SER A 133 -34.02 -21.68 -12.58
CA SER A 133 -34.30 -22.53 -13.75
C SER A 133 -33.22 -22.49 -14.83
N VAL A 134 -32.09 -21.83 -14.57
CA VAL A 134 -31.06 -21.54 -15.58
C VAL A 134 -29.72 -22.10 -15.12
N LYS A 135 -28.90 -22.56 -16.06
CA LYS A 135 -27.52 -22.92 -15.78
C LYS A 135 -26.69 -21.64 -15.69
N TYR A 136 -26.31 -21.25 -14.47
CA TYR A 136 -25.60 -20.00 -14.22
C TYR A 136 -24.45 -20.18 -13.23
N LEU A 137 -23.51 -19.24 -13.26
CA LEU A 137 -22.49 -19.07 -12.24
C LEU A 137 -22.44 -17.59 -11.82
N TYR A 138 -21.98 -17.34 -10.59
CA TYR A 138 -21.60 -16.01 -10.15
C TYR A 138 -20.17 -16.02 -9.59
N TYR A 139 -19.48 -14.91 -9.75
CA TYR A 139 -18.14 -14.67 -9.22
C TYR A 139 -18.09 -13.29 -8.55
N PHE A 140 -17.37 -13.19 -7.43
CA PHE A 140 -17.03 -11.91 -6.80
C PHE A 140 -15.81 -11.30 -7.49
N THR A 141 -15.80 -9.98 -7.64
CA THR A 141 -14.65 -9.23 -8.14
C THR A 141 -14.44 -7.98 -7.30
N PHE A 142 -13.18 -7.55 -7.17
CA PHE A 142 -12.83 -6.30 -6.50
C PHE A 142 -12.63 -5.15 -7.48
N ASP A 143 -12.73 -5.44 -8.78
CA ASP A 143 -12.61 -4.48 -9.87
C ASP A 143 -13.93 -3.68 -9.98
N TYR A 144 -14.30 -3.26 -11.20
CA TYR A 144 -15.39 -2.33 -11.51
C TYR A 144 -16.78 -2.72 -10.99
N SER A 145 -17.00 -4.01 -10.77
CA SER A 145 -18.28 -4.56 -10.35
C SER A 145 -18.12 -5.35 -9.07
N GLY A 146 -19.22 -5.59 -8.36
CA GLY A 146 -19.19 -6.45 -7.18
C GLY A 146 -19.30 -7.92 -7.53
N ILE A 147 -20.21 -8.23 -8.47
CA ILE A 147 -20.52 -9.59 -8.87
C ILE A 147 -20.58 -9.66 -10.40
N VAL A 148 -19.96 -10.69 -10.96
CA VAL A 148 -20.15 -11.10 -12.35
C VAL A 148 -21.12 -12.28 -12.36
N ILE A 149 -22.17 -12.21 -13.18
CA ILE A 149 -23.11 -13.31 -13.44
C ILE A 149 -22.88 -13.82 -14.86
N LEU A 150 -22.88 -15.14 -14.99
CA LEU A 150 -22.71 -15.86 -16.25
C LEU A 150 -23.88 -16.80 -16.44
N ALA A 151 -24.44 -16.86 -17.65
CA ALA A 151 -25.46 -17.85 -18.00
C ALA A 151 -25.23 -18.41 -19.41
N LYS A 152 -25.57 -19.69 -19.58
CA LYS A 152 -25.59 -20.41 -20.87
C LYS A 152 -26.97 -21.06 -21.07
N ASN A 153 -27.26 -21.50 -22.28
CA ASN A 153 -28.53 -22.16 -22.64
C ASN A 153 -29.79 -21.31 -22.34
N ILE A 154 -29.70 -19.99 -22.51
CA ILE A 154 -30.79 -19.04 -22.30
C ILE A 154 -30.82 -18.03 -23.45
N SER A 155 -32.01 -17.57 -23.85
CA SER A 155 -32.14 -16.48 -24.84
C SER A 155 -31.69 -15.14 -24.25
N ILE A 156 -31.28 -14.19 -25.10
CA ILE A 156 -30.89 -12.85 -24.65
C ILE A 156 -32.07 -12.15 -23.94
N LYS A 157 -33.28 -12.31 -24.48
CA LYS A 157 -34.50 -11.75 -23.91
C LYS A 157 -34.80 -12.30 -22.51
N ASP A 158 -34.82 -13.63 -22.36
CA ASP A 158 -35.12 -14.25 -21.06
C ASP A 158 -34.06 -13.85 -20.03
N TYR A 159 -32.79 -13.83 -20.42
CA TYR A 159 -31.70 -13.40 -19.55
C TYR A 159 -31.86 -11.94 -19.11
N MET A 160 -32.21 -11.03 -20.03
CA MET A 160 -32.50 -9.65 -19.69
C MET A 160 -33.67 -9.58 -18.70
N GLU A 161 -34.78 -10.30 -18.92
CA GLU A 161 -35.90 -10.33 -17.98
C GLU A 161 -35.49 -10.77 -16.56
N LEU A 162 -34.56 -11.72 -16.43
CA LEU A 162 -33.98 -12.12 -15.14
C LEU A 162 -33.16 -10.98 -14.50
N LEU A 163 -32.30 -10.30 -15.26
CA LEU A 163 -31.55 -9.14 -14.75
C LEU A 163 -32.48 -8.00 -14.33
N PHE A 164 -33.55 -7.75 -15.09
CA PHE A 164 -34.57 -6.77 -14.72
C PHE A 164 -35.24 -7.13 -13.39
N LYS A 165 -35.54 -8.41 -13.15
CA LYS A 165 -36.02 -8.88 -11.85
C LYS A 165 -34.98 -8.62 -10.76
N ILE A 166 -33.69 -8.85 -10.99
CA ILE A 166 -32.66 -8.50 -10.00
C ILE A 166 -32.68 -7.00 -9.67
N ASN A 167 -32.73 -6.15 -10.70
CA ASN A 167 -32.55 -4.71 -10.54
C ASN A 167 -33.78 -4.00 -9.98
N TYR A 168 -35.00 -4.43 -10.34
CA TYR A 168 -36.21 -3.62 -10.14
C TYR A 168 -37.38 -4.32 -9.42
N SER A 169 -37.35 -5.64 -9.18
CA SER A 169 -38.51 -6.35 -8.60
C SER A 169 -38.84 -6.01 -7.12
N ASN A 170 -38.03 -5.20 -6.43
CA ASN A 170 -38.27 -4.87 -5.02
C ASN A 170 -39.25 -3.69 -4.89
N LYS A 171 -40.52 -3.98 -4.58
CA LYS A 171 -41.54 -2.98 -4.18
C LYS A 171 -41.41 -2.52 -2.71
N LYS A 172 -40.46 -3.07 -1.93
CA LYS A 172 -40.23 -2.74 -0.51
C LYS A 172 -38.75 -2.36 -0.29
N ASP A 173 -38.46 -1.08 -0.51
CA ASP A 173 -37.41 -0.21 0.10
C ASP A 173 -35.92 -0.60 0.19
N VAL A 174 -35.42 -1.70 -0.39
CA VAL A 174 -33.94 -1.88 -0.49
C VAL A 174 -33.52 -2.16 -1.92
N LYS A 175 -32.88 -1.16 -2.54
CA LYS A 175 -32.29 -1.24 -3.87
C LYS A 175 -30.93 -1.96 -3.76
N LEU A 176 -30.87 -3.20 -4.22
CA LEU A 176 -29.69 -4.06 -4.05
C LEU A 176 -28.58 -3.80 -5.08
N VAL A 177 -28.99 -3.47 -6.30
CA VAL A 177 -28.10 -3.25 -7.46
C VAL A 177 -28.24 -1.81 -7.91
N LYS A 178 -27.09 -1.17 -8.11
CA LYS A 178 -26.98 0.22 -8.56
C LYS A 178 -27.11 0.30 -10.07
N ASP A 179 -26.30 -0.49 -10.76
CA ASP A 179 -26.26 -0.58 -12.21
C ASP A 179 -25.87 -2.00 -12.66
N THR A 180 -26.18 -2.33 -13.91
CA THR A 180 -25.80 -3.61 -14.52
C THR A 180 -25.38 -3.39 -15.96
N PHE A 181 -24.18 -3.87 -16.26
CA PHE A 181 -23.65 -3.90 -17.61
C PHE A 181 -23.63 -5.33 -18.13
N SER A 182 -24.08 -5.55 -19.37
CA SER A 182 -24.14 -6.90 -19.96
C SER A 182 -23.42 -6.96 -21.30
N ILE A 183 -22.76 -8.09 -21.54
CA ILE A 183 -22.07 -8.49 -22.77
C ILE A 183 -22.62 -9.84 -23.18
N TYR A 184 -22.85 -10.01 -24.47
CA TYR A 184 -23.26 -11.29 -25.05
C TYR A 184 -22.12 -11.82 -25.90
N GLY A 185 -21.51 -12.92 -25.47
CA GLY A 185 -20.41 -13.57 -26.16
C GLY A 185 -20.90 -14.68 -27.08
N LEU A 186 -20.42 -14.70 -28.32
CA LEU A 186 -20.63 -15.78 -29.29
C LEU A 186 -19.36 -16.62 -29.42
N ARG A 187 -19.43 -17.90 -29.06
CA ARG A 187 -18.28 -18.81 -29.04
C ARG A 187 -17.62 -18.89 -30.42
N LYS A 188 -16.30 -18.67 -30.47
CA LYS A 188 -15.53 -18.57 -31.72
C LYS A 188 -15.62 -19.83 -32.59
N GLU A 189 -15.47 -21.02 -32.00
CA GLU A 189 -15.46 -22.28 -32.76
C GLU A 189 -16.81 -22.51 -33.45
N ASN A 190 -17.91 -22.27 -32.73
CA ASN A 190 -19.26 -22.42 -33.25
C ASN A 190 -19.55 -21.35 -34.32
N LEU A 191 -19.09 -20.12 -34.10
CA LEU A 191 -19.23 -19.02 -35.07
C LEU A 191 -18.52 -19.34 -36.38
N LYS A 192 -17.30 -19.90 -36.32
CA LYS A 192 -16.55 -20.33 -37.49
C LYS A 192 -17.29 -21.40 -38.29
N ALA A 193 -17.83 -22.42 -37.61
CA ALA A 193 -18.63 -23.46 -38.26
C ALA A 193 -19.90 -22.89 -38.93
N ILE A 194 -20.50 -21.84 -38.37
CA ILE A 194 -21.65 -21.15 -38.98
C ILE A 194 -21.21 -20.33 -40.20
N PHE A 195 -20.08 -19.64 -40.12
CA PHE A 195 -19.52 -18.85 -41.22
C PHE A 195 -19.13 -19.74 -42.42
N GLU A 196 -18.57 -20.91 -42.16
CA GLU A 196 -18.31 -21.93 -43.19
C GLU A 196 -19.60 -22.33 -43.92
N LYS A 197 -20.69 -22.60 -43.18
CA LYS A 197 -22.01 -22.90 -43.78
C LYS A 197 -22.57 -21.75 -44.60
N PHE A 198 -22.37 -20.49 -44.19
CA PHE A 198 -22.75 -19.33 -45.00
C PHE A 198 -21.96 -19.29 -46.30
N SER A 199 -20.64 -19.52 -46.24
CA SER A 199 -19.77 -19.50 -47.42
C SER A 199 -20.11 -20.60 -48.44
N GLU A 200 -20.55 -21.77 -47.96
CA GLU A 200 -20.96 -22.91 -48.79
C GLU A 200 -22.42 -22.84 -49.25
N ASN A 201 -23.15 -21.75 -48.94
CA ASN A 201 -24.59 -21.60 -49.18
C ASN A 201 -25.47 -22.72 -48.55
N GLN A 202 -24.99 -23.38 -47.50
CA GLN A 202 -25.67 -24.47 -46.78
C GLN A 202 -26.50 -23.98 -45.59
N TRP A 203 -26.85 -22.70 -45.55
CA TRP A 203 -27.64 -22.13 -44.47
C TRP A 203 -29.11 -22.57 -44.53
N SER A 204 -29.66 -22.88 -43.36
CA SER A 204 -31.11 -22.91 -43.13
C SER A 204 -31.40 -22.32 -41.75
N LYS A 205 -32.46 -21.53 -41.64
CA LYS A 205 -32.90 -20.90 -40.39
C LYS A 205 -32.98 -21.91 -39.24
N GLU A 206 -33.58 -23.08 -39.47
CA GLU A 206 -33.73 -24.14 -38.47
C GLU A 206 -32.38 -24.71 -37.99
N ASN A 207 -31.46 -25.00 -38.91
CA ASN A 207 -30.14 -25.54 -38.54
C ASN A 207 -29.27 -24.56 -37.77
N VAL A 208 -29.35 -23.24 -38.03
CA VAL A 208 -28.55 -22.23 -37.32
C VAL A 208 -29.19 -21.84 -35.99
N LEU A 209 -30.52 -21.65 -35.94
CA LEU A 209 -31.22 -21.38 -34.68
C LEU A 209 -31.12 -22.56 -33.70
N LYS A 210 -30.94 -23.80 -34.18
CA LYS A 210 -30.63 -24.95 -33.34
C LYS A 210 -29.33 -24.79 -32.54
N TYR A 211 -28.32 -24.10 -33.08
CA TYR A 211 -27.09 -23.81 -32.33
C TYR A 211 -27.29 -22.71 -31.27
N LEU A 212 -28.25 -21.81 -31.48
CA LEU A 212 -28.46 -20.62 -30.65
C LEU A 212 -29.45 -20.85 -29.50
N ASN A 213 -30.32 -21.86 -29.60
CA ASN A 213 -31.46 -22.07 -28.69
C ASN A 213 -32.26 -20.78 -28.43
N ASP A 214 -32.35 -19.91 -29.43
CA ASP A 214 -32.99 -18.61 -29.37
C ASP A 214 -33.97 -18.49 -30.55
N LYS A 215 -35.25 -18.35 -30.24
CA LYS A 215 -36.34 -18.22 -31.22
C LYS A 215 -37.02 -16.86 -31.14
N GLU A 216 -36.45 -15.94 -30.39
CA GLU A 216 -37.03 -14.63 -30.15
C GLU A 216 -36.76 -13.68 -31.32
N GLU A 217 -37.63 -12.68 -31.44
CA GLU A 217 -37.48 -11.58 -32.38
C GLU A 217 -36.95 -10.34 -31.64
N TYR A 218 -36.01 -9.66 -32.28
CA TYR A 218 -35.26 -8.52 -31.78
C TYR A 218 -35.31 -7.36 -32.77
N GLU A 219 -35.13 -6.15 -32.25
CA GLU A 219 -34.63 -5.04 -33.06
C GLU A 219 -33.10 -5.03 -32.97
N ILE A 220 -32.43 -5.15 -34.12
CA ILE A 220 -30.97 -5.22 -34.19
C ILE A 220 -30.45 -4.02 -34.97
N VAL A 221 -29.46 -3.35 -34.41
CA VAL A 221 -28.77 -2.20 -35.02
C VAL A 221 -27.30 -2.53 -35.19
N VAL A 222 -26.78 -2.37 -36.39
CA VAL A 222 -25.35 -2.52 -36.70
C VAL A 222 -24.81 -1.19 -37.22
N ASN A 223 -23.94 -0.57 -36.43
CA ASN A 223 -23.24 0.66 -36.81
C ASN A 223 -21.93 0.28 -37.48
N ILE A 224 -21.64 0.84 -38.65
CA ILE A 224 -20.47 0.54 -39.47
C ILE A 224 -19.81 1.87 -39.85
N SER A 225 -18.57 2.06 -39.40
CA SER A 225 -17.70 3.15 -39.86
C SER A 225 -16.96 2.70 -41.10
N VAL A 226 -17.35 3.23 -42.26
CA VAL A 226 -16.86 2.80 -43.57
C VAL A 226 -15.60 3.58 -43.95
N GLN A 227 -14.54 2.86 -44.34
CA GLN A 227 -13.34 3.47 -44.90
C GLN A 227 -13.31 3.32 -46.43
N ASN A 228 -13.70 2.14 -46.93
CA ASN A 228 -13.86 1.86 -48.36
C ASN A 228 -15.34 1.65 -48.71
N TYR A 229 -15.93 2.65 -49.38
CA TYR A 229 -17.34 2.61 -49.77
C TYR A 229 -17.67 1.50 -50.79
N SER A 230 -16.67 1.05 -51.57
CA SER A 230 -16.86 -0.07 -52.51
C SER A 230 -17.08 -1.39 -51.75
N ALA A 231 -16.33 -1.61 -50.66
CA ALA A 231 -16.51 -2.78 -49.79
C ALA A 231 -17.89 -2.78 -49.15
N TYR A 232 -18.36 -1.62 -48.65
CA TYR A 232 -19.72 -1.47 -48.13
C TYR A 232 -20.78 -1.77 -49.20
N LYS A 233 -20.57 -1.37 -50.46
CA LYS A 233 -21.52 -1.66 -51.55
C LYS A 233 -21.66 -3.15 -51.85
N PHE A 234 -20.57 -3.92 -51.76
CA PHE A 234 -20.65 -5.37 -51.86
C PHE A 234 -21.37 -5.99 -50.66
N LEU A 235 -21.07 -5.54 -49.44
CA LEU A 235 -21.77 -5.96 -48.23
C LEU A 235 -23.28 -5.67 -48.32
N GLU A 236 -23.67 -4.48 -48.75
CA GLU A 236 -25.07 -4.07 -48.90
C GLU A 236 -25.81 -4.95 -49.92
N LYS A 237 -25.14 -5.31 -51.03
CA LYS A 237 -25.71 -6.21 -52.04
C LYS A 237 -25.91 -7.63 -51.49
N ASP A 238 -24.88 -8.23 -50.90
CA ASP A 238 -24.93 -9.60 -50.39
C ASP A 238 -25.91 -9.73 -49.22
N LEU A 239 -26.03 -8.67 -48.40
CA LEU A 239 -27.06 -8.57 -47.35
C LEU A 239 -28.46 -8.55 -47.97
N HIS A 240 -28.70 -7.70 -48.98
CA HIS A 240 -30.01 -7.61 -49.63
C HIS A 240 -30.43 -8.93 -50.30
N ASP A 241 -29.50 -9.63 -50.95
CA ASP A 241 -29.75 -10.93 -51.58
C ASP A 241 -30.13 -11.99 -50.54
N PHE A 242 -29.46 -12.01 -49.38
CA PHE A 242 -29.80 -12.87 -48.25
C PHE A 242 -31.17 -12.53 -47.66
N GLU A 243 -31.45 -11.25 -47.43
CA GLU A 243 -32.71 -10.77 -46.88
C GLU A 243 -33.89 -11.16 -47.77
N LYS A 244 -33.76 -10.98 -49.09
CA LYS A 244 -34.77 -11.39 -50.07
C LYS A 244 -34.99 -12.90 -50.10
N LYS A 245 -33.93 -13.69 -49.99
CA LYS A 245 -34.01 -15.17 -50.01
C LYS A 245 -34.71 -15.72 -48.77
N TYR A 246 -34.53 -15.09 -47.61
CA TYR A 246 -34.97 -15.62 -46.32
C TYR A 246 -36.03 -14.79 -45.58
N GLY A 247 -36.55 -13.75 -46.23
CA GLY A 247 -37.69 -12.97 -45.72
C GLY A 247 -37.34 -11.98 -44.60
N TYR A 248 -36.12 -11.44 -44.60
CA TYR A 248 -35.72 -10.34 -43.71
C TYR A 248 -35.85 -8.99 -44.42
N THR A 249 -35.81 -7.89 -43.68
CA THR A 249 -35.80 -6.53 -44.24
C THR A 249 -35.10 -5.57 -43.29
N SER A 250 -34.09 -4.84 -43.77
CA SER A 250 -33.41 -3.80 -43.01
C SER A 250 -33.47 -2.41 -43.67
N GLU A 251 -33.24 -1.38 -42.87
CA GLU A 251 -33.16 0.03 -43.25
C GLU A 251 -31.73 0.54 -43.00
N SER A 252 -31.16 1.33 -43.92
CA SER A 252 -29.82 1.92 -43.75
C SER A 252 -29.90 3.43 -43.58
N PHE A 253 -29.31 3.94 -42.50
CA PHE A 253 -29.24 5.36 -42.18
C PHE A 253 -27.79 5.85 -42.27
N LYS A 254 -27.58 7.04 -42.86
CA LYS A 254 -26.24 7.65 -42.99
C LYS A 254 -26.17 8.92 -42.18
N LEU A 255 -25.06 9.11 -41.48
CA LEU A 255 -24.80 10.37 -40.79
C LEU A 255 -24.22 11.41 -41.76
N SER A 256 -24.85 12.58 -41.87
CA SER A 256 -24.35 13.66 -42.73
C SER A 256 -22.93 14.09 -42.36
N GLY A 257 -22.02 14.11 -43.34
CA GLY A 257 -20.63 14.54 -43.15
C GLY A 257 -19.69 13.49 -42.55
N ARG A 258 -20.17 12.28 -42.26
CA ARG A 258 -19.33 11.15 -41.79
C ARG A 258 -19.60 9.90 -42.63
N HIS A 259 -18.61 9.01 -42.72
CA HIS A 259 -18.75 7.72 -43.41
C HIS A 259 -19.35 6.64 -42.50
N ASP A 260 -20.22 7.03 -41.56
CA ASP A 260 -20.86 6.12 -40.62
C ASP A 260 -22.26 5.76 -41.12
N ILE A 261 -22.53 4.45 -41.15
CA ILE A 261 -23.79 3.88 -41.64
C ILE A 261 -24.38 2.98 -40.54
N SER A 262 -25.65 3.18 -40.23
CA SER A 262 -26.41 2.33 -39.31
C SER A 262 -27.38 1.46 -40.10
N VAL A 263 -27.21 0.14 -40.05
CA VAL A 263 -28.16 -0.83 -40.61
C VAL A 263 -29.08 -1.29 -39.48
N VAL A 264 -30.37 -1.04 -39.63
CA VAL A 264 -31.39 -1.29 -38.61
C VAL A 264 -32.39 -2.30 -39.14
N ASN A 265 -32.54 -3.42 -38.43
CA ASN A 265 -33.61 -4.37 -38.68
C ASN A 265 -34.52 -4.43 -37.46
N ARG A 266 -35.75 -3.93 -37.60
CA ARG A 266 -36.69 -3.74 -36.48
C ARG A 266 -37.34 -5.03 -36.00
N LYS A 267 -37.31 -6.09 -36.80
CA LYS A 267 -37.96 -7.35 -36.50
C LYS A 267 -37.18 -8.51 -37.13
N THR A 268 -36.22 -9.03 -36.38
CA THR A 268 -35.32 -10.06 -36.87
C THR A 268 -34.85 -11.00 -35.78
N ASP A 269 -34.04 -11.99 -36.12
CA ASP A 269 -33.48 -12.96 -35.19
C ASP A 269 -31.94 -12.94 -35.21
N MET A 270 -31.35 -13.73 -34.32
CA MET A 270 -29.89 -13.89 -34.22
C MET A 270 -29.27 -14.43 -35.52
N GLY A 271 -30.01 -15.14 -36.37
CA GLY A 271 -29.52 -15.64 -37.65
C GLY A 271 -29.15 -14.53 -38.63
N TRP A 272 -29.96 -13.47 -38.69
CA TRP A 272 -29.65 -12.28 -39.49
C TRP A 272 -28.41 -11.54 -38.94
N LEU A 273 -28.31 -11.39 -37.62
CA LEU A 273 -27.13 -10.78 -36.99
C LEU A 273 -25.86 -11.57 -37.31
N LEU A 274 -25.90 -12.89 -37.20
CA LEU A 274 -24.75 -13.73 -37.55
C LEU A 274 -24.35 -13.58 -39.02
N PHE A 275 -25.31 -13.39 -39.93
CA PHE A 275 -25.02 -13.20 -41.34
C PHE A 275 -24.35 -11.86 -41.63
N ILE A 276 -24.84 -10.76 -41.05
CA ILE A 276 -24.18 -9.45 -41.24
C ILE A 276 -22.78 -9.44 -40.60
N GLN A 277 -22.58 -10.12 -39.46
CA GLN A 277 -21.25 -10.34 -38.87
C GLN A 277 -20.34 -11.16 -39.79
N TYR A 278 -20.88 -12.19 -40.44
CA TYR A 278 -20.16 -12.95 -41.46
C TYR A 278 -19.71 -12.05 -42.62
N LEU A 279 -20.59 -11.20 -43.16
CA LEU A 279 -20.24 -10.28 -44.23
C LEU A 279 -19.16 -9.28 -43.79
N LEU A 280 -19.30 -8.70 -42.59
CA LEU A 280 -18.27 -7.82 -42.02
C LEU A 280 -16.93 -8.54 -41.95
N ASN A 281 -16.86 -9.76 -41.41
CA ASN A 281 -15.64 -10.56 -41.38
C ASN A 281 -15.12 -10.97 -42.78
N LEU A 282 -16.01 -11.21 -43.75
CA LEU A 282 -15.66 -11.58 -45.12
C LEU A 282 -14.99 -10.42 -45.86
N TYR A 283 -15.49 -9.19 -45.67
CA TYR A 283 -14.97 -8.00 -46.33
C TYR A 283 -13.86 -7.30 -45.53
N THR A 284 -13.77 -7.51 -44.22
CA THR A 284 -12.58 -7.15 -43.43
C THR A 284 -11.37 -8.01 -43.86
N GLY A 285 -10.25 -7.36 -44.15
CA GLY A 285 -8.99 -8.03 -44.52
C GLY A 285 -8.88 -8.51 -45.97
N LYS A 286 -9.78 -8.07 -46.88
CA LYS A 286 -9.60 -8.22 -48.35
C LYS A 286 -8.65 -7.16 -48.91
N SER A 287 -8.63 -5.98 -48.31
CA SER A 287 -7.63 -4.92 -48.44
C SER A 287 -7.36 -4.29 -47.07
N VAL A 288 -6.22 -3.60 -46.90
CA VAL A 288 -5.95 -2.83 -45.67
C VAL A 288 -6.99 -1.71 -45.54
N GLY A 289 -7.78 -1.71 -44.46
CA GLY A 289 -8.69 -0.60 -44.10
C GLY A 289 -9.99 -0.50 -44.89
N ASP A 290 -10.80 -1.56 -44.97
CA ASP A 290 -12.14 -1.48 -45.59
C ASP A 290 -13.21 -0.87 -44.65
N PHE A 291 -13.10 -1.13 -43.35
CA PHE A 291 -13.94 -0.54 -42.29
C PHE A 291 -13.07 -0.03 -41.13
N TYR A 292 -13.39 1.15 -40.60
CA TYR A 292 -12.73 1.69 -39.40
C TYR A 292 -13.13 0.90 -38.15
N ALA A 293 -14.44 0.72 -37.94
CA ALA A 293 -15.02 0.04 -36.79
C ALA A 293 -16.45 -0.42 -37.10
N TYR A 294 -16.97 -1.37 -36.33
CA TYR A 294 -18.39 -1.72 -36.37
C TYR A 294 -18.87 -2.24 -35.02
N GLU A 295 -20.12 -1.94 -34.66
CA GLU A 295 -20.73 -2.30 -33.38
C GLU A 295 -22.15 -2.80 -33.60
N SER A 296 -22.59 -3.75 -32.77
CA SER A 296 -23.93 -4.34 -32.88
C SER A 296 -24.67 -4.26 -31.56
N PHE A 297 -25.92 -3.81 -31.64
CA PHE A 297 -26.80 -3.63 -30.50
C PHE A 297 -28.08 -4.43 -30.73
N ILE A 298 -28.48 -5.17 -29.70
CA ILE A 298 -29.76 -5.88 -29.65
C ILE A 298 -30.66 -5.10 -28.70
N LYS A 299 -31.84 -4.71 -29.18
CA LYS A 299 -32.87 -4.05 -28.38
C LYS A 299 -33.98 -5.05 -28.09
N VAL A 300 -34.31 -5.17 -26.81
CA VAL A 300 -35.38 -6.02 -26.30
C VAL A 300 -36.50 -5.13 -25.79
N GLY A 301 -37.70 -5.28 -26.36
CA GLY A 301 -38.89 -4.60 -25.86
C GLY A 301 -39.34 -5.22 -24.54
N LEU A 302 -39.58 -4.40 -23.53
CA LEU A 302 -40.01 -4.84 -22.19
C LEU A 302 -41.50 -4.55 -22.01
N LYS A 303 -42.20 -5.46 -21.31
CA LYS A 303 -43.67 -5.42 -21.15
C LYS A 303 -44.17 -4.58 -19.97
N GLU A 304 -43.28 -4.15 -19.06
CA GLU A 304 -43.66 -3.45 -17.82
C GLU A 304 -43.38 -1.94 -17.89
N GLU A 305 -44.29 -1.11 -17.39
CA GLU A 305 -44.09 0.32 -17.17
C GLU A 305 -43.24 0.57 -15.91
N TYR A 306 -42.22 1.42 -16.04
CA TYR A 306 -41.25 1.69 -14.99
C TYR A 306 -41.78 2.66 -13.94
N PRO A 307 -41.50 2.45 -12.65
CA PRO A 307 -41.59 3.53 -11.70
C PRO A 307 -40.50 4.56 -12.02
N ASP A 308 -40.91 5.80 -12.27
CA ASP A 308 -40.03 6.98 -12.38
C ASP A 308 -39.37 7.22 -11.02
N GLN A 309 -38.31 6.48 -10.72
CA GLN A 309 -37.60 6.60 -9.46
C GLN A 309 -36.56 7.70 -9.59
N LYS A 310 -36.93 8.92 -9.18
CA LYS A 310 -35.95 9.94 -8.83
C LYS A 310 -35.08 9.37 -7.71
N SER A 311 -33.78 9.22 -7.96
CA SER A 311 -32.82 8.91 -6.91
C SER A 311 -32.92 9.97 -5.81
N ASP A 312 -33.11 9.54 -4.56
CA ASP A 312 -33.17 10.43 -3.41
C ASP A 312 -31.75 10.93 -3.10
N PHE A 313 -31.31 11.96 -3.83
CA PHE A 313 -29.96 12.55 -3.68
C PHE A 313 -29.72 13.19 -2.31
N LYS A 314 -30.79 13.35 -1.50
CA LYS A 314 -30.74 13.97 -0.16
C LYS A 314 -29.81 13.27 0.83
N ILE A 315 -29.47 12.01 0.58
CA ILE A 315 -28.58 11.22 1.47
C ILE A 315 -27.16 11.83 1.53
N TYR A 316 -26.70 12.45 0.44
CA TYR A 316 -25.34 13.00 0.36
C TYR A 316 -25.25 14.50 0.70
N ASP A 317 -26.37 15.17 1.00
CA ASP A 317 -26.40 16.61 1.28
C ASP A 317 -25.42 17.05 2.39
N PRO A 318 -25.29 16.33 3.53
CA PRO A 318 -24.31 16.71 4.57
C PRO A 318 -22.86 16.72 4.06
N LEU A 319 -22.49 15.71 3.26
CA LEU A 319 -21.14 15.58 2.71
C LEU A 319 -20.84 16.67 1.69
N VAL A 320 -21.82 16.94 0.82
CA VAL A 320 -21.72 17.99 -0.21
C VAL A 320 -21.56 19.35 0.45
N ASN A 321 -22.32 19.62 1.52
CA ASN A 321 -22.19 20.86 2.29
C ASN A 321 -20.81 20.96 2.94
N ARG A 322 -20.28 19.88 3.52
CA ARG A 322 -18.94 19.88 4.12
C ARG A 322 -17.84 20.19 3.10
N ILE A 323 -17.89 19.60 1.90
CA ILE A 323 -16.94 19.93 0.82
C ILE A 323 -17.05 21.40 0.43
N LYS A 324 -18.27 21.90 0.23
CA LYS A 324 -18.50 23.30 -0.16
C LYS A 324 -17.97 24.27 0.88
N ASN A 325 -18.25 24.02 2.17
CA ASN A 325 -17.76 24.88 3.25
C ASN A 325 -16.23 24.91 3.29
N ALA A 326 -15.57 23.75 3.28
CA ALA A 326 -14.10 23.68 3.27
C ALA A 326 -13.49 24.34 2.03
N GLN A 327 -14.14 24.21 0.87
CA GLN A 327 -13.73 24.85 -0.38
C GLN A 327 -13.89 26.37 -0.32
N GLU A 328 -15.00 26.87 0.22
CA GLU A 328 -15.30 28.30 0.36
C GLU A 328 -14.31 28.97 1.32
N GLU A 329 -14.11 28.39 2.51
CA GLU A 329 -13.13 28.86 3.50
C GLU A 329 -11.72 28.91 2.91
N PHE A 330 -11.29 27.84 2.24
CA PHE A 330 -9.99 27.80 1.56
C PHE A 330 -9.87 28.89 0.48
N VAL A 331 -10.87 29.05 -0.38
CA VAL A 331 -10.81 30.01 -1.51
C VAL A 331 -10.82 31.45 -1.03
N GLU A 332 -11.60 31.77 0.01
CA GLU A 332 -11.59 33.10 0.63
C GLU A 332 -10.20 33.43 1.16
N LYS A 333 -9.64 32.53 1.98
CA LYS A 333 -8.33 32.72 2.60
C LYS A 333 -7.17 32.73 1.59
N ALA A 334 -7.23 31.87 0.57
CA ALA A 334 -6.21 31.80 -0.48
C ALA A 334 -6.07 33.12 -1.25
N LYS A 335 -7.18 33.82 -1.51
CA LYS A 335 -7.16 35.14 -2.15
C LYS A 335 -6.51 36.21 -1.28
N GLU A 336 -6.75 36.19 0.03
CA GLU A 336 -6.12 37.10 0.97
C GLU A 336 -4.59 36.93 1.02
N CYS A 337 -4.10 35.69 0.86
CA CYS A 337 -2.68 35.36 0.86
C CYS A 337 -2.00 35.40 -0.52
N GLY A 338 -2.73 35.71 -1.61
CA GLY A 338 -2.17 35.77 -2.97
C GLY A 338 -1.99 34.41 -3.67
N TYR A 339 -2.74 33.39 -3.25
CA TYR A 339 -2.74 32.02 -3.80
C TYR A 339 -3.88 31.77 -4.81
N ASP A 340 -4.34 32.80 -5.53
CA ASP A 340 -5.47 32.74 -6.45
C ASP A 340 -5.39 31.62 -7.51
N SER A 341 -4.18 31.35 -8.01
CA SER A 341 -3.94 30.30 -9.02
C SER A 341 -4.33 28.90 -8.54
N TYR A 342 -4.23 28.65 -7.22
CA TYR A 342 -4.53 27.36 -6.60
C TYR A 342 -6.03 27.13 -6.36
N CYS A 343 -6.84 28.19 -6.45
CA CYS A 343 -8.30 28.10 -6.29
C CYS A 343 -8.97 27.31 -7.42
N ILE A 344 -8.41 27.36 -8.64
CA ILE A 344 -9.00 26.69 -9.81
C ILE A 344 -8.95 25.16 -9.64
N PRO A 345 -7.79 24.52 -9.40
CA PRO A 345 -7.75 23.08 -9.15
C PRO A 345 -8.67 22.63 -8.01
N VAL A 346 -8.73 23.39 -6.91
CA VAL A 346 -9.57 23.05 -5.74
C VAL A 346 -11.05 23.04 -6.09
N LYS A 347 -11.52 24.02 -6.87
CA LYS A 347 -12.91 24.07 -7.34
C LYS A 347 -13.24 22.91 -8.27
N GLU A 348 -12.35 22.59 -9.21
CA GLU A 348 -12.54 21.48 -10.15
C GLU A 348 -12.60 20.12 -9.45
N VAL A 349 -11.70 19.88 -8.48
CA VAL A 349 -11.72 18.65 -7.68
C VAL A 349 -12.99 18.57 -6.83
N SER A 350 -13.38 19.66 -6.17
CA SER A 350 -14.61 19.70 -5.36
C SER A 350 -15.86 19.43 -6.20
N ALA A 351 -15.98 20.08 -7.36
CA ALA A 351 -17.08 19.86 -8.31
C ALA A 351 -17.10 18.41 -8.81
N SER A 352 -15.92 17.83 -9.08
CA SER A 352 -15.79 16.44 -9.50
C SER A 352 -16.25 15.47 -8.41
N ILE A 353 -15.82 15.65 -7.15
CA ILE A 353 -16.25 14.82 -6.02
C ILE A 353 -17.77 14.91 -5.82
N ILE A 354 -18.34 16.11 -5.86
CA ILE A 354 -19.79 16.33 -5.72
C ILE A 354 -20.56 15.66 -6.87
N SER A 355 -20.06 15.76 -8.10
CA SER A 355 -20.64 15.08 -9.26
C SER A 355 -20.63 13.56 -9.09
N LEU A 356 -19.53 12.99 -8.60
CA LEU A 356 -19.38 11.56 -8.34
C LEU A 356 -20.26 11.07 -7.17
N LEU A 357 -20.44 11.90 -6.13
CA LEU A 357 -21.38 11.60 -5.05
C LEU A 357 -22.82 11.57 -5.56
N HIS A 358 -23.22 12.54 -6.38
CA HIS A 358 -24.56 12.56 -6.96
C HIS A 358 -24.80 11.38 -7.91
N ASN A 359 -23.91 11.14 -8.87
CA ASN A 359 -24.11 10.07 -9.84
C ASN A 359 -23.90 8.66 -9.23
N GLY A 360 -23.18 8.57 -8.10
CA GLY A 360 -22.78 7.34 -7.42
C GLY A 360 -21.84 6.44 -8.23
N PHE A 361 -21.46 6.87 -9.42
CA PHE A 361 -20.61 6.17 -10.34
C PHE A 361 -19.17 6.42 -9.87
N ALA A 362 -18.55 5.43 -9.20
CA ALA A 362 -17.23 5.49 -8.53
C ALA A 362 -17.22 5.87 -7.03
N GLU A 363 -18.19 5.37 -6.26
CA GLU A 363 -18.26 5.56 -4.80
C GLU A 363 -16.99 5.10 -4.06
N ASP A 364 -16.41 3.94 -4.44
CA ASP A 364 -15.15 3.44 -3.87
C ASP A 364 -13.99 4.44 -4.07
N PHE A 365 -13.91 5.10 -5.23
CA PHE A 365 -12.90 6.12 -5.50
C PHE A 365 -13.12 7.37 -4.64
N VAL A 366 -14.38 7.82 -4.49
CA VAL A 366 -14.71 8.96 -3.64
C VAL A 366 -14.28 8.71 -2.20
N ILE A 367 -14.47 7.49 -1.68
CA ILE A 367 -14.04 7.10 -0.33
C ILE A 367 -12.52 7.28 -0.16
N CYS A 368 -11.72 7.01 -1.19
CA CYS A 368 -10.27 7.20 -1.12
C CYS A 368 -9.82 8.66 -0.99
N ILE A 369 -10.61 9.62 -1.48
CA ILE A 369 -10.21 11.03 -1.58
C ILE A 369 -11.00 11.97 -0.67
N TYR A 370 -12.21 11.61 -0.26
CA TYR A 370 -13.13 12.50 0.44
C TYR A 370 -12.51 13.08 1.73
N GLN A 371 -12.14 12.21 2.67
CA GLN A 371 -11.56 12.65 3.94
C GLN A 371 -10.19 13.33 3.72
N PRO A 372 -9.20 12.73 3.03
CA PRO A 372 -7.90 13.37 2.84
C PRO A 372 -7.96 14.74 2.17
N PHE A 373 -8.92 14.96 1.26
CA PHE A 373 -9.08 16.24 0.57
C PHE A 373 -9.60 17.33 1.49
N ILE A 374 -10.64 17.04 2.29
CA ILE A 374 -11.17 17.99 3.26
C ILE A 374 -10.11 18.34 4.28
N GLU A 375 -9.43 17.35 4.85
CA GLU A 375 -8.41 17.57 5.86
C GLU A 375 -7.18 18.32 5.31
N PHE A 376 -6.87 18.14 4.01
CA PHE A 376 -5.87 18.93 3.31
C PHE A 376 -6.27 20.40 3.17
N LEU A 377 -7.52 20.69 2.81
CA LEU A 377 -8.02 22.07 2.71
C LEU A 377 -8.05 22.76 4.09
N GLU A 378 -8.58 22.08 5.11
CA GLU A 378 -8.60 22.56 6.50
C GLU A 378 -7.17 22.85 7.01
N TYR A 379 -6.21 21.97 6.72
CA TYR A 379 -4.81 22.15 7.09
C TYR A 379 -4.19 23.39 6.43
N LEU A 380 -4.37 23.55 5.11
CA LEU A 380 -3.82 24.71 4.40
C LEU A 380 -4.51 26.01 4.82
N HIS A 381 -5.82 25.97 5.11
CA HIS A 381 -6.54 27.11 5.66
C HIS A 381 -5.88 27.60 6.95
N SER A 382 -5.66 26.70 7.91
CA SER A 382 -5.00 27.03 9.18
C SER A 382 -3.59 27.59 8.98
N LYS A 383 -2.82 27.08 8.01
CA LYS A 383 -1.48 27.61 7.70
C LYS A 383 -1.50 28.99 7.05
N MET A 384 -2.54 29.30 6.27
CA MET A 384 -2.74 30.63 5.71
C MET A 384 -3.14 31.63 6.81
N GLU A 385 -3.95 31.23 7.79
CA GLU A 385 -4.24 32.07 8.97
C GLU A 385 -2.96 32.40 9.75
N GLU A 386 -2.13 31.39 10.02
CA GLU A 386 -0.83 31.58 10.69
C GLU A 386 0.10 32.52 9.89
N GLN A 387 0.05 32.49 8.56
CA GLN A 387 0.83 33.38 7.70
C GLN A 387 0.37 34.84 7.85
N ILE A 388 -0.94 35.09 7.93
CA ILE A 388 -1.50 36.44 8.08
C ILE A 388 -1.14 37.01 9.47
N GLU A 389 -1.19 36.18 10.51
CA GLU A 389 -0.88 36.58 11.87
C GLU A 389 0.63 36.85 12.09
N ASN A 390 1.51 36.26 11.28
CA ASN A 390 2.96 36.43 11.40
C ASN A 390 3.49 37.62 10.59
N GLU A 391 3.88 38.71 11.26
CA GLU A 391 4.49 39.92 10.66
C GLU A 391 5.78 39.70 9.84
N LYS A 392 6.38 38.49 9.90
CA LYS A 392 7.60 38.09 9.16
C LYS A 392 7.36 36.99 8.11
N ALA A 393 6.13 36.84 7.62
CA ALA A 393 5.77 35.89 6.57
C ALA A 393 6.43 36.23 5.21
N ASN A 394 7.72 35.88 5.05
CA ASN A 394 8.49 36.10 3.83
C ASN A 394 8.92 34.75 3.22
N ILE A 395 8.57 34.50 1.97
CA ILE A 395 9.08 33.44 1.05
C ILE A 395 8.92 31.97 1.52
N GLN A 396 9.31 31.60 2.74
CA GLN A 396 9.27 30.23 3.27
C GLN A 396 7.85 29.65 3.32
N TYR A 397 6.84 30.44 3.70
CA TYR A 397 5.44 30.02 3.69
C TYR A 397 4.95 29.69 2.27
N SER A 398 5.33 30.49 1.28
CA SER A 398 4.98 30.25 -0.13
C SER A 398 5.64 28.98 -0.65
N GLU A 399 6.94 28.78 -0.41
CA GLU A 399 7.64 27.56 -0.83
C GLU A 399 7.06 26.30 -0.15
N ALA A 400 6.71 26.40 1.14
CA ALA A 400 6.08 25.31 1.88
C ALA A 400 4.67 25.01 1.36
N PHE A 401 3.89 26.05 1.05
CA PHE A 401 2.56 25.94 0.43
C PHE A 401 2.66 25.22 -0.91
N ASP A 402 3.51 25.71 -1.82
CA ASP A 402 3.69 25.17 -3.17
C ASP A 402 4.11 23.70 -3.12
N LYS A 403 5.07 23.37 -2.24
CA LYS A 403 5.56 21.99 -2.05
C LYS A 403 4.46 21.06 -1.52
N CYS A 404 3.69 21.51 -0.54
CA CYS A 404 2.57 20.76 0.05
C CYS A 404 1.48 20.50 -1.00
N PHE A 405 1.04 21.58 -1.66
CA PHE A 405 -0.01 21.54 -2.68
C PHE A 405 0.37 20.65 -3.86
N CYS A 406 1.55 20.84 -4.44
CA CYS A 406 2.04 20.02 -5.56
C CYS A 406 2.13 18.54 -5.14
N SER A 407 2.69 18.24 -3.96
CA SER A 407 2.85 16.86 -3.50
C SER A 407 1.51 16.13 -3.34
N TYR A 408 0.48 16.82 -2.84
CA TYR A 408 -0.88 16.30 -2.72
C TYR A 408 -1.48 16.05 -4.10
N TYR A 409 -1.49 17.06 -4.98
CA TYR A 409 -2.08 16.97 -6.32
C TYR A 409 -1.37 15.96 -7.23
N ASP A 410 -0.05 15.79 -7.11
CA ASP A 410 0.68 14.75 -7.84
C ASP A 410 0.19 13.35 -7.45
N GLY A 411 -0.08 13.13 -6.15
CA GLY A 411 -0.64 11.86 -5.69
C GLY A 411 -2.11 11.70 -6.05
N LEU A 412 -2.90 12.78 -6.00
CA LEU A 412 -4.29 12.78 -6.46
C LEU A 412 -4.38 12.45 -7.94
N ASN A 413 -3.55 13.06 -8.79
CA ASN A 413 -3.48 12.76 -10.22
C ASN A 413 -3.05 11.32 -10.48
N ALA A 414 -2.09 10.77 -9.72
CA ALA A 414 -1.71 9.37 -9.83
C ALA A 414 -2.89 8.44 -9.47
N LEU A 415 -3.62 8.74 -8.40
CA LEU A 415 -4.79 7.98 -7.98
C LEU A 415 -5.94 8.09 -9.00
N VAL A 416 -6.29 9.30 -9.43
CA VAL A 416 -7.31 9.57 -10.47
C VAL A 416 -6.97 8.80 -11.75
N ASN A 417 -5.74 8.89 -12.25
CA ASN A 417 -5.38 8.21 -13.49
C ASN A 417 -5.42 6.68 -13.37
N SER A 418 -5.17 6.14 -12.18
CA SER A 418 -5.20 4.69 -11.93
C SER A 418 -6.63 4.18 -11.70
N ALA A 419 -7.41 4.87 -10.86
CA ALA A 419 -8.77 4.49 -10.47
C ALA A 419 -9.83 4.89 -11.52
N MET A 420 -9.64 6.01 -12.23
CA MET A 420 -10.54 6.41 -13.32
C MET A 420 -10.21 5.73 -14.63
N HIS A 421 -9.02 5.16 -14.85
CA HIS A 421 -8.83 4.24 -15.98
C HIS A 421 -9.82 3.08 -15.87
N ALA A 422 -9.79 2.49 -14.68
CA ALA A 422 -10.68 1.49 -14.17
C ALA A 422 -12.18 1.81 -14.47
N ASP A 423 -12.67 2.96 -14.01
CA ASP A 423 -14.07 3.36 -14.19
C ASP A 423 -14.41 3.89 -15.61
N ARG A 424 -13.45 4.51 -16.34
CA ARG A 424 -13.66 5.02 -17.71
C ARG A 424 -13.99 3.90 -18.70
N GLN A 425 -13.53 2.69 -18.45
CA GLN A 425 -13.80 1.53 -19.28
C GLN A 425 -15.23 1.00 -19.08
N PHE A 426 -15.81 1.14 -17.88
CA PHE A 426 -17.24 0.85 -17.66
C PHE A 426 -18.15 1.85 -18.39
N ILE A 427 -17.79 3.16 -18.42
CA ILE A 427 -18.54 4.20 -19.15
C ILE A 427 -18.21 4.30 -20.65
N ARG A 428 -17.44 3.36 -21.21
CA ARG A 428 -17.14 3.28 -22.64
C ARG A 428 -16.35 4.47 -23.21
N ALA A 429 -15.57 5.16 -22.38
CA ALA A 429 -14.67 6.23 -22.82
C ALA A 429 -13.31 5.65 -23.27
N THR A 430 -12.84 6.03 -24.47
CA THR A 430 -11.51 5.65 -24.95
C THR A 430 -10.43 6.21 -24.02
N SER A 431 -9.65 5.34 -23.38
CA SER A 431 -8.54 5.76 -22.52
C SER A 431 -7.35 6.26 -23.35
N PHE A 432 -6.75 7.39 -22.94
CA PHE A 432 -5.41 7.76 -23.39
C PHE A 432 -4.43 6.66 -22.90
N SER A 433 -3.66 6.08 -23.83
CA SER A 433 -2.93 4.80 -23.68
C SER A 433 -1.79 4.75 -22.66
N ASN A 434 -1.45 5.85 -21.97
CA ASN A 434 -0.42 5.86 -20.93
C ASN A 434 -1.00 5.50 -19.56
N ILE A 435 -1.33 4.22 -19.39
CA ILE A 435 -1.83 3.67 -18.13
C ILE A 435 -0.64 3.05 -17.41
N PHE A 436 -0.35 3.53 -16.20
CA PHE A 436 0.83 3.11 -15.45
C PHE A 436 0.52 2.08 -14.36
N TYR A 437 -0.72 2.06 -13.84
CA TYR A 437 -1.16 1.13 -12.79
C TYR A 437 -2.59 0.69 -13.04
N ASP A 438 -2.88 -0.58 -12.79
CA ASP A 438 -4.25 -1.09 -12.68
C ASP A 438 -4.54 -1.38 -11.20
N VAL A 439 -5.35 -0.52 -10.57
CA VAL A 439 -5.60 -0.54 -9.12
C VAL A 439 -7.11 -0.57 -8.89
N PRO A 440 -7.66 -1.69 -8.40
CA PRO A 440 -9.07 -1.79 -8.08
C PRO A 440 -9.46 -0.79 -6.98
N PRO A 441 -10.36 0.17 -7.24
CA PRO A 441 -10.72 1.21 -6.27
C PRO A 441 -11.21 0.64 -4.93
N LYS A 442 -11.90 -0.50 -4.96
CA LYS A 442 -12.40 -1.18 -3.75
C LYS A 442 -11.29 -1.66 -2.82
N ILE A 443 -10.18 -2.20 -3.38
CA ILE A 443 -9.03 -2.61 -2.58
C ILE A 443 -8.32 -1.39 -1.98
N MET A 444 -8.22 -0.30 -2.75
CA MET A 444 -7.65 0.95 -2.25
C MET A 444 -8.51 1.55 -1.12
N ALA A 445 -9.82 1.63 -1.30
CA ALA A 445 -10.78 2.10 -0.28
C ALA A 445 -10.70 1.25 0.99
N PHE A 446 -10.57 -0.07 0.85
CA PHE A 446 -10.34 -0.97 1.96
C PHE A 446 -9.07 -0.62 2.75
N TYR A 447 -7.93 -0.37 2.08
CA TYR A 447 -6.71 0.00 2.79
C TYR A 447 -6.82 1.37 3.48
N VAL A 448 -7.49 2.35 2.87
CA VAL A 448 -7.78 3.64 3.52
C VAL A 448 -8.58 3.41 4.81
N ALA A 449 -9.64 2.59 4.75
CA ALA A 449 -10.44 2.24 5.92
C ALA A 449 -9.62 1.50 7.01
N ILE A 450 -8.72 0.60 6.62
CA ILE A 450 -7.83 -0.11 7.56
C ILE A 450 -6.81 0.83 8.20
N ILE A 451 -6.25 1.76 7.44
CA ILE A 451 -5.33 2.79 7.97
C ILE A 451 -6.07 3.63 9.01
N TYR A 452 -7.29 4.08 8.69
CA TYR A 452 -8.14 4.84 9.61
C TYR A 452 -8.42 4.05 10.89
N LYS A 453 -8.84 2.78 10.78
CA LYS A 453 -9.10 1.91 11.94
C LYS A 453 -7.84 1.70 12.79
N THR A 454 -6.70 1.43 12.15
CA THR A 454 -5.42 1.18 12.84
C THR A 454 -4.94 2.43 13.57
N MET A 455 -5.05 3.59 12.92
CA MET A 455 -4.78 4.89 13.54
C MET A 455 -5.68 5.12 14.75
N GLY A 456 -6.99 4.91 14.61
CA GLY A 456 -7.95 5.05 15.70
C GLY A 456 -7.66 4.13 16.89
N ILE A 457 -7.08 2.95 16.67
CA ILE A 457 -6.61 2.07 17.74
C ILE A 457 -5.37 2.66 18.44
N MET A 458 -4.37 3.14 17.72
CA MET A 458 -3.12 3.67 18.29
C MET A 458 -3.24 5.07 18.90
N GLN A 459 -4.19 5.88 18.43
CA GLN A 459 -4.28 7.29 18.75
C GLN A 459 -4.67 7.52 20.22
N THR A 460 -3.83 8.25 20.93
CA THR A 460 -4.08 8.63 22.33
C THR A 460 -4.77 10.00 22.44
N SER A 461 -5.40 10.27 23.59
CA SER A 461 -6.09 11.53 23.86
C SER A 461 -5.15 12.73 23.81
N GLY A 462 -5.53 13.78 23.11
CA GLY A 462 -4.75 15.02 22.98
C GLY A 462 -3.70 15.00 21.86
N GLU A 463 -3.67 13.95 21.04
CA GLU A 463 -2.84 13.94 19.82
C GLU A 463 -3.40 14.86 18.73
N LYS A 464 -2.46 15.40 17.94
CA LYS A 464 -2.74 16.18 16.72
C LYS A 464 -3.33 15.30 15.62
N LYS A 465 -3.90 15.94 14.61
CA LYS A 465 -4.57 15.27 13.48
C LYS A 465 -3.52 14.73 12.50
N TYR A 466 -3.62 13.44 12.18
CA TYR A 466 -2.78 12.77 11.19
C TYR A 466 -3.64 12.32 10.02
N THR A 467 -3.36 12.82 8.83
CA THR A 467 -4.08 12.47 7.60
C THR A 467 -3.19 11.62 6.73
N PHE A 468 -3.64 10.40 6.42
CA PHE A 468 -2.96 9.52 5.47
C PHE A 468 -3.68 9.53 4.14
N PHE A 469 -2.96 9.93 3.09
CA PHE A 469 -3.43 9.91 1.71
C PHE A 469 -2.69 8.82 0.93
N MET A 470 -3.42 7.85 0.39
CA MET A 470 -2.84 6.72 -0.33
C MET A 470 -2.86 6.96 -1.84
N SER A 471 -1.71 6.74 -2.48
CA SER A 471 -1.53 6.97 -3.92
C SER A 471 -0.65 5.87 -4.55
N PRO A 472 -0.97 5.44 -5.78
CA PRO A 472 -0.13 4.48 -6.49
C PRO A 472 1.21 5.11 -6.92
N SER A 473 2.28 4.31 -6.94
CA SER A 473 3.63 4.76 -7.29
C SER A 473 4.51 3.65 -7.89
N PHE A 474 5.59 4.05 -8.58
CA PHE A 474 6.57 3.15 -9.19
C PHE A 474 7.59 2.61 -8.18
N SER A 475 7.55 3.05 -6.92
CA SER A 475 8.51 2.60 -5.90
C SER A 475 8.31 1.11 -5.63
N ASP A 476 9.39 0.34 -5.55
CA ASP A 476 9.33 -1.10 -5.26
C ASP A 476 8.80 -1.45 -3.85
N GLU A 477 8.62 -0.45 -2.99
CA GLU A 477 8.20 -0.60 -1.60
C GLU A 477 7.10 0.42 -1.23
N VAL A 478 6.35 0.12 -0.17
CA VAL A 478 5.41 1.08 0.41
C VAL A 478 6.20 2.15 1.16
N ASN A 479 6.07 3.41 0.73
CA ASN A 479 6.79 4.55 1.29
C ASN A 479 5.81 5.59 1.85
N VAL A 480 6.09 6.09 3.05
CA VAL A 480 5.33 7.19 3.67
C VAL A 480 6.17 8.46 3.69
N LYS A 481 5.66 9.50 3.02
CA LYS A 481 6.30 10.83 2.95
C LYS A 481 5.42 11.87 3.64
N ILE A 482 6.00 12.64 4.56
CA ILE A 482 5.35 13.84 5.11
C ILE A 482 5.29 14.91 4.01
N ILE A 483 4.11 15.44 3.73
CA ILE A 483 3.88 16.51 2.75
C ILE A 483 3.45 17.83 3.40
N SER A 484 3.02 17.81 4.67
CA SER A 484 2.76 19.01 5.46
C SER A 484 4.02 19.84 5.69
N TYR A 485 3.86 21.04 6.28
CA TYR A 485 4.95 21.99 6.48
C TYR A 485 5.99 21.44 7.47
N ASP A 486 7.22 21.90 7.32
CA ASP A 486 8.32 21.56 8.22
C ASP A 486 8.21 22.41 9.50
N GLU A 487 7.41 21.94 10.46
CA GLU A 487 7.18 22.65 11.73
C GLU A 487 8.39 22.58 12.68
N VAL A 488 8.65 23.71 13.35
CA VAL A 488 9.71 23.83 14.37
C VAL A 488 9.26 23.20 15.70
N GLU A 489 8.00 23.38 16.05
CA GLU A 489 7.38 22.82 17.25
C GLU A 489 6.56 21.56 16.93
N MET A 490 6.64 20.55 17.81
CA MET A 490 5.85 19.32 17.74
C MET A 490 5.16 19.11 19.08
N PRO A 491 3.99 18.45 19.15
CA PRO A 491 3.25 17.82 18.05
C PRO A 491 2.48 18.83 17.20
N CYS A 492 2.43 18.58 15.88
CA CYS A 492 1.67 19.35 14.91
C CYS A 492 0.81 18.42 14.05
N ASP A 493 -0.21 18.98 13.39
CA ASP A 493 -0.99 18.24 12.41
C ASP A 493 -0.10 17.83 11.24
N ARG A 494 -0.30 16.61 10.72
CA ARG A 494 0.56 16.04 9.68
C ARG A 494 -0.29 15.50 8.54
N LEU A 495 0.10 15.88 7.33
CA LEU A 495 -0.36 15.27 6.10
C LEU A 495 0.71 14.31 5.60
N LEU A 496 0.34 13.05 5.40
CA LEU A 496 1.24 11.96 5.00
C LEU A 496 0.75 11.34 3.70
N LYS A 497 1.63 11.30 2.70
CA LYS A 497 1.40 10.59 1.44
C LYS A 497 1.99 9.19 1.52
N VAL A 498 1.13 8.19 1.42
CA VAL A 498 1.49 6.78 1.27
C VAL A 498 1.59 6.47 -0.22
N SER A 499 2.78 6.07 -0.65
CA SER A 499 3.07 5.64 -2.01
C SER A 499 3.15 4.12 -2.03
N ILE A 500 2.30 3.45 -2.82
CA ILE A 500 2.24 1.99 -2.91
C ILE A 500 2.36 1.55 -4.37
N ASN A 501 3.13 0.49 -4.65
CA ASN A 501 3.09 -0.13 -5.98
C ASN A 501 1.97 -1.15 -6.11
N GLU A 502 1.61 -1.41 -7.36
CA GLU A 502 0.60 -2.38 -7.75
C GLU A 502 0.89 -3.79 -7.19
N ARG A 503 2.15 -4.21 -7.15
CA ARG A 503 2.52 -5.54 -6.62
C ARG A 503 2.19 -5.71 -5.14
N SER A 504 2.48 -4.68 -4.36
CA SER A 504 2.28 -4.67 -2.92
C SER A 504 0.80 -4.61 -2.58
N LEU A 505 0.01 -3.90 -3.38
CA LEU A 505 -1.44 -3.77 -3.19
C LEU A 505 -2.16 -5.12 -3.05
N TYR A 506 -1.72 -6.14 -3.80
CA TYR A 506 -2.34 -7.46 -3.81
C TYR A 506 -1.77 -8.43 -2.77
N ASN A 507 -0.95 -7.95 -1.84
CA ASN A 507 -0.50 -8.69 -0.67
C ASN A 507 -1.00 -8.02 0.62
N PRO A 508 -2.25 -8.28 1.05
CA PRO A 508 -2.83 -7.66 2.24
C PRO A 508 -2.02 -7.88 3.51
N LYS A 509 -1.35 -9.04 3.63
CA LYS A 509 -0.47 -9.33 4.76
C LYS A 509 0.65 -8.30 4.86
N ALA A 510 1.38 -8.08 3.78
CA ALA A 510 2.50 -7.16 3.73
C ALA A 510 2.05 -5.71 3.92
N VAL A 511 0.98 -5.30 3.23
CA VAL A 511 0.47 -3.91 3.30
C VAL A 511 -0.02 -3.56 4.70
N ILE A 512 -0.86 -4.39 5.31
CA ILE A 512 -1.40 -4.10 6.65
C ILE A 512 -0.28 -4.07 7.69
N ARG A 513 0.69 -5.01 7.59
CA ARG A 513 1.89 -5.01 8.45
C ARG A 513 2.70 -3.73 8.29
N ARG A 514 3.06 -3.39 7.06
CA ARG A 514 3.88 -2.22 6.76
C ARG A 514 3.18 -0.94 7.16
N MET A 515 1.89 -0.78 6.85
CA MET A 515 1.13 0.38 7.28
C MET A 515 1.02 0.48 8.79
N THR A 516 0.83 -0.63 9.51
CA THR A 516 0.81 -0.61 10.99
C THR A 516 2.16 -0.15 11.54
N HIS A 517 3.27 -0.63 10.96
CA HIS A 517 4.61 -0.17 11.31
C HIS A 517 4.79 1.34 11.04
N GLU A 518 4.40 1.81 9.85
CA GLU A 518 4.55 3.22 9.48
C GLU A 518 3.66 4.15 10.32
N ILE A 519 2.42 3.77 10.60
CA ILE A 519 1.51 4.52 11.48
C ILE A 519 2.15 4.68 12.88
N ALA A 520 2.82 3.64 13.40
CA ALA A 520 3.48 3.70 14.71
C ALA A 520 4.62 4.72 14.79
N HIS A 521 5.22 5.14 13.67
CA HIS A 521 6.19 6.25 13.63
C HIS A 521 5.55 7.62 13.88
N PHE A 522 4.24 7.77 13.64
CA PHE A 522 3.54 9.06 13.72
C PHE A 522 2.51 9.13 14.86
N VAL A 523 1.73 8.07 15.06
CA VAL A 523 0.64 7.99 16.05
C VAL A 523 1.08 7.28 17.35
N GLY A 524 0.47 7.61 18.49
CA GLY A 524 0.74 6.96 19.78
C GLY A 524 1.85 7.66 20.57
N GLY A 525 1.82 8.98 20.64
CA GLY A 525 2.86 9.84 21.24
C GLY A 525 3.28 9.42 22.66
N PRO A 526 2.36 9.32 23.64
CA PRO A 526 2.65 8.90 25.00
C PRO A 526 3.24 7.48 25.10
N LEU A 527 2.80 6.55 24.24
CA LEU A 527 3.24 5.15 24.23
C LEU A 527 4.75 5.01 23.91
N ARG A 528 5.33 5.99 23.21
CA ARG A 528 6.75 6.02 22.85
C ARG A 528 7.71 6.39 23.96
N LYS A 529 7.22 6.86 25.12
CA LYS A 529 8.06 7.29 26.25
C LYS A 529 9.30 8.09 25.80
N ARG A 530 9.10 9.17 25.01
CA ARG A 530 10.18 9.93 24.33
C ARG A 530 11.30 10.38 25.29
N SER A 531 10.96 10.77 26.51
CA SER A 531 11.92 11.13 27.56
C SER A 531 12.80 9.97 27.98
N LEU A 532 12.22 8.77 28.19
CA LEU A 532 12.98 7.56 28.50
C LEU A 532 13.84 7.12 27.30
N ARG A 533 13.31 7.19 26.07
CA ARG A 533 14.08 6.93 24.85
C ARG A 533 15.32 7.82 24.79
N MET A 534 15.16 9.11 25.07
CA MET A 534 16.25 10.08 25.10
C MET A 534 17.30 9.70 26.16
N GLU A 535 16.87 9.45 27.40
CA GLU A 535 17.75 9.03 28.50
C GLU A 535 18.60 7.81 28.09
N LYS A 536 17.99 6.79 27.49
CA LYS A 536 18.68 5.56 27.07
C LYS A 536 19.63 5.77 25.89
N ILE A 537 19.29 6.69 24.98
CA ILE A 537 20.21 7.12 23.90
C ILE A 537 21.40 7.87 24.50
N ILE A 538 21.19 8.83 25.40
CA ILE A 538 22.27 9.57 26.09
C ILE A 538 23.18 8.60 26.84
N ASP A 539 22.62 7.68 27.62
CA ASP A 539 23.38 6.67 28.35
C ASP A 539 24.26 5.80 27.44
N THR A 540 23.72 5.42 26.27
CA THR A 540 24.47 4.67 25.25
C THR A 540 25.60 5.50 24.66
N ILE A 541 25.35 6.78 24.35
CA ILE A 541 26.36 7.70 23.80
C ILE A 541 27.48 7.94 24.81
N VAL A 542 27.16 8.23 26.07
CA VAL A 542 28.14 8.45 27.15
C VAL A 542 28.99 7.18 27.35
N TYR A 543 28.37 6.00 27.37
CA TYR A 543 29.09 4.74 27.45
C TYR A 543 30.12 4.60 26.31
N ILE A 544 29.72 4.88 25.07
CA ILE A 544 30.60 4.78 23.90
C ILE A 544 31.74 5.79 23.98
N ILE A 545 31.46 7.05 24.33
CA ILE A 545 32.49 8.09 24.47
C ILE A 545 33.50 7.66 25.54
N LEU A 546 33.03 7.26 26.74
CA LEU A 546 33.92 6.81 27.81
C LEU A 546 34.74 5.59 27.40
N ARG A 547 34.14 4.61 26.72
CA ARG A 547 34.86 3.42 26.25
C ARG A 547 35.94 3.71 25.21
N GLN A 548 35.75 4.74 24.39
CA GLN A 548 36.73 5.13 23.37
C GLN A 548 37.83 6.04 23.91
N THR A 549 37.57 6.76 25.00
CA THR A 549 38.46 7.80 25.53
C THR A 549 39.22 7.33 26.77
N LEU A 550 38.65 6.42 27.56
CA LEU A 550 39.36 5.72 28.61
C LEU A 550 40.27 4.66 28.02
N TYR A 551 41.37 4.39 28.72
CA TYR A 551 42.30 3.32 28.38
C TYR A 551 41.68 1.92 28.59
N ILE A 552 42.11 0.91 27.83
CA ILE A 552 41.47 -0.44 27.78
C ILE A 552 41.46 -1.14 29.13
N ASP A 553 42.44 -0.83 29.98
CA ASP A 553 42.60 -1.45 31.29
C ASP A 553 41.73 -0.81 32.39
N PHE A 554 41.02 0.29 32.10
CA PHE A 554 39.97 0.76 33.01
C PHE A 554 38.79 -0.23 32.98
N LYS A 555 38.65 -0.99 34.06
CA LYS A 555 37.62 -2.02 34.21
C LYS A 555 36.21 -1.43 34.22
N LEU A 556 35.27 -2.14 33.59
CA LEU A 556 33.83 -1.86 33.59
C LEU A 556 33.17 -2.33 34.90
N ASP A 557 33.69 -1.90 36.04
CA ASP A 557 33.18 -2.29 37.35
C ASP A 557 32.07 -1.35 37.86
N SER A 558 31.62 -1.55 39.10
CA SER A 558 30.59 -0.73 39.73
C SER A 558 30.95 0.76 39.81
N SER A 559 32.25 1.10 39.88
CA SER A 559 32.72 2.49 39.90
C SER A 559 32.59 3.16 38.53
N PHE A 560 32.81 2.41 37.44
CA PHE A 560 32.55 2.88 36.08
C PHE A 560 31.05 3.11 35.84
N ILE A 561 30.20 2.18 36.28
CA ILE A 561 28.74 2.31 36.17
C ILE A 561 28.25 3.56 36.93
N ASN A 562 28.80 3.81 38.12
CA ASN A 562 28.49 5.00 38.91
C ASN A 562 28.96 6.30 38.23
N LEU A 563 30.17 6.33 37.65
CA LEU A 563 30.65 7.46 36.86
C LEU A 563 29.68 7.77 35.72
N LYS A 564 29.36 6.77 34.91
CA LYS A 564 28.42 6.90 33.79
C LYS A 564 27.08 7.48 34.25
N LYS A 565 26.49 6.90 35.31
CA LYS A 565 25.20 7.33 35.85
C LYS A 565 25.22 8.80 36.27
N LYS A 566 26.26 9.24 36.99
CA LYS A 566 26.41 10.64 37.40
C LYS A 566 26.53 11.59 36.21
N ILE A 567 27.33 11.23 35.20
CA ILE A 567 27.48 12.03 33.97
C ILE A 567 26.13 12.15 33.25
N VAL A 568 25.41 11.05 33.08
CA VAL A 568 24.08 11.04 32.44
C VAL A 568 23.09 11.92 33.22
N THR A 569 23.05 11.81 34.55
CA THR A 569 22.18 12.66 35.39
C THR A 569 22.53 14.13 35.25
N ASN A 570 23.81 14.50 35.25
CA ASN A 570 24.25 15.90 35.08
C ASN A 570 23.87 16.44 33.70
N ILE A 571 24.08 15.65 32.63
CA ILE A 571 23.66 16.02 31.27
C ILE A 571 22.14 16.23 31.23
N ILE A 572 21.34 15.31 31.75
CA ILE A 572 19.87 15.43 31.70
C ILE A 572 19.37 16.67 32.45
N ASN A 573 19.94 16.94 33.64
CA ASN A 573 19.56 18.09 34.45
C ASN A 573 19.96 19.42 33.79
N ASP A 574 21.17 19.51 33.24
CA ASP A 574 21.71 20.75 32.68
C ASP A 574 21.12 21.07 31.29
N TYR A 575 20.74 20.05 30.52
CA TYR A 575 20.19 20.26 29.18
C TYR A 575 18.70 20.61 29.15
N GLY A 576 17.96 20.49 30.27
CA GLY A 576 16.56 20.93 30.38
C GLY A 576 15.70 20.52 29.18
N ILE A 577 15.80 19.25 28.76
CA ILE A 577 15.28 18.81 27.46
C ILE A 577 13.75 18.73 27.51
N ASN A 578 13.09 19.69 26.85
CA ASN A 578 11.66 19.59 26.57
C ASN A 578 11.43 18.58 25.44
N CYS A 579 11.23 17.31 25.82
CA CYS A 579 10.94 16.20 24.89
C CYS A 579 9.53 16.25 24.29
N GLU A 580 8.70 17.20 24.72
CA GLU A 580 7.28 17.30 24.36
C GLU A 580 6.98 18.41 23.36
N SER A 581 7.78 19.50 23.30
CA SER A 581 7.49 20.68 22.47
C SER A 581 8.44 20.94 21.28
N LYS A 582 9.66 20.39 21.27
CA LYS A 582 10.66 20.63 20.19
C LYS A 582 10.73 19.48 19.17
N ASN A 583 11.32 19.75 18.01
CA ASN A 583 11.58 18.73 16.99
C ASN A 583 12.63 17.70 17.46
N TYR A 584 12.13 16.72 18.23
CA TYR A 584 12.88 15.63 18.88
C TYR A 584 13.93 14.98 17.96
N SER A 585 13.59 14.77 16.68
CA SER A 585 14.49 14.13 15.71
C SER A 585 15.66 15.02 15.27
N ASN A 586 15.47 16.35 15.21
CA ASN A 586 16.54 17.30 14.92
C ASN A 586 17.41 17.55 16.15
N ASP A 587 16.81 17.62 17.33
CA ASP A 587 17.54 17.72 18.60
C ASP A 587 18.45 16.50 18.81
N LEU A 588 17.95 15.29 18.52
CA LEU A 588 18.74 14.06 18.56
C LEU A 588 19.95 14.07 17.60
N LYS A 589 19.83 14.72 16.43
CA LYS A 589 20.94 14.83 15.47
C LYS A 589 22.07 15.75 15.96
N GLU A 590 21.75 16.73 16.81
CA GLU A 590 22.73 17.65 17.39
C GLU A 590 23.17 17.22 18.81
N LEU A 591 22.39 16.35 19.45
CA LEU A 591 22.58 15.87 20.82
C LEU A 591 24.00 15.36 21.09
N TYR A 592 24.60 14.60 20.17
CA TYR A 592 25.94 14.07 20.40
C TYR A 592 27.03 15.17 20.42
N ARG A 593 26.89 16.20 19.60
CA ARG A 593 27.82 17.34 19.61
C ARG A 593 27.68 18.11 20.90
N GLN A 594 26.45 18.27 21.36
CA GLN A 594 26.14 18.87 22.65
C GLN A 594 26.77 18.06 23.80
N ILE A 595 26.50 16.75 23.87
CA ILE A 595 27.11 15.85 24.88
C ILE A 595 28.62 15.93 24.86
N ILE A 596 29.27 15.82 23.68
CA ILE A 596 30.73 15.87 23.60
C ILE A 596 31.25 17.24 24.05
N ARG A 597 30.65 18.34 23.60
CA ARG A 597 31.02 19.70 24.04
C ARG A 597 30.88 19.88 25.54
N TYR A 598 29.81 19.37 26.12
CA TYR A 598 29.59 19.41 27.56
C TYR A 598 30.67 18.60 28.30
N MET A 599 30.99 17.41 27.81
CA MET A 599 32.05 16.57 28.40
C MET A 599 33.46 17.14 28.19
N THR A 600 33.69 18.01 27.20
CA THR A 600 35.00 18.65 26.96
C THR A 600 35.16 20.03 27.58
N HIS A 601 34.08 20.69 28.01
CA HIS A 601 34.13 22.02 28.60
C HIS A 601 34.76 22.00 30.01
N SER A 602 35.78 22.84 30.22
CA SER A 602 36.73 22.79 31.35
C SER A 602 36.15 23.14 32.73
N GLU A 603 34.90 23.61 32.82
CA GLU A 603 34.25 24.05 34.05
C GLU A 603 33.04 23.19 34.46
N THR A 604 32.98 21.94 33.99
CA THR A 604 31.84 21.05 34.28
C THR A 604 32.12 20.12 35.45
N THR A 605 31.08 19.82 36.22
CA THR A 605 31.07 18.77 37.25
C THR A 605 31.49 17.39 36.71
N VAL A 606 31.35 17.17 35.39
CA VAL A 606 31.79 15.96 34.68
C VAL A 606 33.29 15.74 34.74
N HIS A 607 34.12 16.77 34.57
CA HIS A 607 35.58 16.65 34.64
C HIS A 607 36.02 16.20 36.02
N GLU A 608 35.36 16.72 37.05
CA GLU A 608 35.61 16.37 38.43
C GLU A 608 35.23 14.91 38.73
N GLU A 609 34.09 14.44 38.20
CA GLU A 609 33.68 13.04 38.35
C GLU A 609 34.60 12.07 37.60
N ILE A 610 35.03 12.40 36.37
CA ILE A 610 36.03 11.60 35.63
C ILE A 610 37.34 11.57 36.40
N ARG A 611 37.80 12.71 36.93
CA ARG A 611 39.01 12.80 37.72
C ARG A 611 38.92 11.96 39.00
N LYS A 612 37.81 12.01 39.74
CA LYS A 612 37.58 11.19 40.94
C LYS A 612 37.65 9.70 40.59
N TYR A 613 37.04 9.29 39.48
CA TYR A 613 37.11 7.91 38.99
C TYR A 613 38.54 7.50 38.63
N VAL A 614 39.24 8.32 37.84
CA VAL A 614 40.65 8.07 37.47
C VAL A 614 41.52 7.98 38.73
N PHE A 615 41.35 8.92 39.66
CA PHE A 615 42.07 8.94 40.93
C PHE A 615 41.87 7.63 41.71
N GLN A 616 40.64 7.11 41.80
CA GLN A 616 40.37 5.82 42.43
C GLN A 616 41.10 4.66 41.73
N LYS A 617 41.20 4.69 40.40
CA LYS A 617 41.71 3.59 39.57
C LYS A 617 43.22 3.58 39.34
N ILE A 618 43.93 4.68 39.60
CA ILE A 618 45.39 4.77 39.39
C ILE A 618 46.13 3.67 40.16
N GLU A 619 45.76 3.40 41.41
CA GLU A 619 46.43 2.36 42.22
C GLU A 619 46.16 0.95 41.69
N ASP A 620 44.93 0.69 41.24
CA ASP A 620 44.58 -0.59 40.61
C ASP A 620 45.42 -0.82 39.34
N LEU A 621 45.55 0.20 38.49
CA LEU A 621 46.32 0.14 37.25
C LEU A 621 47.84 -0.02 37.49
N LEU A 622 48.37 0.59 38.55
CA LEU A 622 49.77 0.43 38.95
C LEU A 622 50.04 -0.98 39.49
N ARG A 623 49.14 -1.52 40.33
CA ARG A 623 49.23 -2.91 40.83
C ARG A 623 49.16 -3.94 39.70
N GLU A 624 48.43 -3.64 38.64
CA GLU A 624 48.30 -4.48 37.44
C GLU A 624 49.46 -4.31 36.43
N GLY A 625 50.49 -3.52 36.77
CA GLY A 625 51.70 -3.37 35.97
C GLY A 625 51.52 -2.55 34.68
N LYS A 626 50.50 -1.69 34.61
CA LYS A 626 50.13 -0.94 33.40
C LYS A 626 50.94 0.35 33.20
N TYR A 627 52.26 0.28 33.40
CA TYR A 627 53.18 1.44 33.36
C TYR A 627 53.27 2.09 31.96
N THR A 628 53.07 1.32 30.89
CA THR A 628 53.19 1.79 29.50
C THR A 628 52.19 2.89 29.11
N TYR A 629 51.01 2.94 29.74
CA TYR A 629 50.04 4.00 29.48
C TYR A 629 50.49 5.32 30.14
N PHE A 630 50.92 5.24 31.41
CA PHE A 630 51.38 6.39 32.17
C PHE A 630 52.66 6.99 31.58
N SER A 631 53.64 6.16 31.19
CA SER A 631 54.87 6.62 30.54
C SER A 631 54.58 7.42 29.28
N LYS A 632 53.66 6.95 28.42
CA LYS A 632 53.30 7.65 27.18
C LYS A 632 52.58 8.98 27.40
N ILE A 633 51.71 9.06 28.41
CA ILE A 633 51.06 10.34 28.74
C ILE A 633 52.09 11.35 29.25
N ILE A 634 53.02 10.90 30.09
CA ILE A 634 54.08 11.75 30.66
C ILE A 634 55.06 12.20 29.57
N GLU A 635 55.53 11.30 28.71
CA GLU A 635 56.36 11.63 27.55
C GLU A 635 55.69 12.69 26.66
N ARG A 636 54.42 12.48 26.31
CA ARG A 636 53.64 13.40 25.48
C ARG A 636 53.45 14.77 26.14
N GLU A 637 53.29 14.85 27.45
CA GLU A 637 53.18 16.13 28.17
C GLU A 637 54.54 16.83 28.27
N ASN A 638 55.62 16.08 28.52
CA ASN A 638 56.99 16.59 28.53
C ASN A 638 57.38 17.19 27.17
N GLU A 639 57.00 16.53 26.06
CA GLU A 639 57.15 17.05 24.69
C GLU A 639 56.36 18.34 24.44
N SER A 640 55.21 18.52 25.12
CA SER A 640 54.31 19.67 24.91
C SER A 640 54.69 20.91 25.72
N ASN A 641 55.28 20.75 26.91
CA ASN A 641 55.52 21.85 27.86
C ASN A 641 57.01 22.20 28.08
N GLY A 642 57.97 21.47 27.49
CA GLY A 642 59.39 21.81 27.53
C GLY A 642 60.07 21.77 28.92
N CYS A 643 59.38 21.26 29.94
CA CYS A 643 59.90 21.08 31.30
C CYS A 643 59.61 19.65 31.76
N GLY A 644 60.65 18.84 31.92
CA GLY A 644 60.57 17.49 32.48
C GLY A 644 60.28 17.58 33.98
N VAL A 645 59.02 17.35 34.36
CA VAL A 645 58.62 17.38 35.78
C VAL A 645 58.79 15.99 36.43
N ILE A 646 58.90 14.92 35.64
CA ILE A 646 59.05 13.55 36.14
C ILE A 646 60.01 12.76 35.23
N ASP A 647 61.25 12.56 35.67
CA ASP A 647 62.29 11.84 34.90
C ASP A 647 62.23 10.31 35.06
N SER A 648 61.42 9.77 35.98
CA SER A 648 61.15 8.33 36.00
C SER A 648 59.99 7.92 36.90
N PHE A 649 58.93 7.35 36.31
CA PHE A 649 57.98 6.48 37.02
C PHE A 649 58.61 5.09 37.15
N HIS A 650 59.64 4.94 37.98
CA HIS A 650 60.27 3.64 38.24
C HIS A 650 59.66 2.98 39.47
N SER A 651 58.81 1.98 39.22
CA SER A 651 58.56 0.81 40.09
C SER A 651 58.02 0.98 41.52
N GLU A 652 57.78 2.18 42.04
CA GLU A 652 57.19 2.33 43.38
C GLU A 652 55.68 2.00 43.35
N LEU A 653 55.29 0.95 44.08
CA LEU A 653 53.90 0.47 44.22
C LEU A 653 52.97 1.45 44.96
N GLN A 654 53.51 2.55 45.53
CA GLN A 654 52.76 3.54 46.29
C GLN A 654 53.10 4.96 45.83
N LEU A 655 52.14 5.64 45.21
CA LEU A 655 52.25 7.07 44.90
C LEU A 655 51.89 7.92 46.11
N THR A 656 52.61 9.02 46.31
CA THR A 656 52.16 10.07 47.24
C THR A 656 50.83 10.67 46.77
N LEU A 657 50.05 11.23 47.69
CA LEU A 657 48.78 11.89 47.37
C LEU A 657 48.93 12.97 46.28
N ILE A 658 50.04 13.73 46.34
CA ILE A 658 50.38 14.78 45.37
C ILE A 658 50.67 14.20 43.97
N GLN A 659 51.45 13.12 43.89
CA GLN A 659 51.75 12.46 42.62
C GLN A 659 50.50 11.83 41.98
N LYS A 660 49.65 11.19 42.80
CA LYS A 660 48.37 10.62 42.35
C LYS A 660 47.42 11.72 41.85
N GLU A 661 47.40 12.85 42.53
CA GLU A 661 46.62 14.01 42.13
C GLU A 661 47.10 14.61 40.81
N TYR A 662 48.41 14.78 40.65
CA TYR A 662 49.02 15.24 39.40
C TYR A 662 48.76 14.29 38.23
N LEU A 663 48.98 12.99 38.42
CA LEU A 663 48.74 11.97 37.40
C LEU A 663 47.27 11.91 36.98
N SER A 664 46.33 12.07 37.93
CA SER A 664 44.89 12.13 37.62
C SER A 664 44.53 13.32 36.72
N LYS A 665 45.20 14.47 36.89
CA LYS A 665 45.01 15.65 36.03
C LYS A 665 45.58 15.43 34.63
N LEU A 666 46.75 14.80 34.52
CA LEU A 666 47.35 14.46 33.22
C LEU A 666 46.49 13.47 32.42
N ILE A 667 46.00 12.41 33.08
CA ILE A 667 45.11 11.43 32.45
C ILE A 667 43.80 12.10 32.02
N LEU A 668 43.21 12.98 32.85
CA LEU A 668 42.03 13.75 32.46
C LEU A 668 42.31 14.61 31.22
N LYS A 669 43.46 15.29 31.15
CA LYS A 669 43.87 16.09 29.99
C LYS A 669 43.99 15.24 28.71
N ASP A 670 44.47 14.00 28.83
CA ASP A 670 44.52 13.05 27.71
C ASP A 670 43.10 12.61 27.30
N ILE A 671 42.25 12.20 28.26
CA ILE A 671 40.84 11.82 28.00
C ILE A 671 40.07 12.95 27.29
N VAL A 672 40.18 14.19 27.76
CA VAL A 672 39.52 15.36 27.15
C VAL A 672 40.05 15.62 25.74
N ARG A 673 41.36 15.46 25.52
CA ARG A 673 41.97 15.57 24.19
C ARG A 673 41.40 14.52 23.23
N GLU A 674 41.24 13.28 23.70
CA GLU A 674 40.65 12.19 22.93
C GLU A 674 39.17 12.46 22.61
N MET A 675 38.39 12.99 23.55
CA MET A 675 37.01 13.44 23.31
C MET A 675 36.95 14.52 22.21
N SER A 676 37.87 15.49 22.20
CA SER A 676 37.97 16.51 21.14
C SER A 676 38.38 15.96 19.76
N ILE A 677 39.08 14.82 19.71
CA ILE A 677 39.37 14.14 18.45
C ILE A 677 38.09 13.45 17.92
N LEU A 678 37.31 12.83 18.81
CA LEU A 678 36.04 12.18 18.46
C LEU A 678 34.96 13.16 17.97
N SER A 679 34.98 14.43 18.43
CA SER A 679 34.10 15.49 17.89
C SER A 679 34.48 15.95 16.48
N GLY A 680 35.68 15.60 16.00
CA GLY A 680 36.24 16.09 14.74
C GLY A 680 36.87 17.49 14.82
N GLU A 681 37.10 18.02 16.03
CA GLU A 681 37.65 19.37 16.25
C GLU A 681 39.18 19.42 16.15
N LYS A 682 39.88 18.28 16.24
CA LYS A 682 41.36 18.20 16.15
C LYS A 682 41.81 16.98 15.34
N SER A 683 42.76 17.16 14.42
CA SER A 683 43.47 16.06 13.74
C SER A 683 44.75 15.71 14.52
N SER A 684 44.80 14.53 15.14
CA SER A 684 46.06 14.02 15.72
C SER A 684 46.08 12.49 15.84
N LYS A 685 47.30 11.91 15.89
CA LYS A 685 47.50 10.49 16.24
C LYS A 685 47.32 10.31 17.75
N SER A 686 46.25 9.62 18.13
CA SER A 686 45.84 9.37 19.52
C SER A 686 46.63 8.22 20.20
N ILE A 687 46.93 8.34 21.50
CA ILE A 687 47.57 7.25 22.29
C ILE A 687 46.56 6.11 22.49
N VAL A 688 45.30 6.43 22.78
CA VAL A 688 44.24 5.46 23.07
C VAL A 688 43.87 4.65 21.81
N ASN A 689 43.84 5.29 20.63
CA ASN A 689 43.61 4.62 19.35
C ASN A 689 44.76 3.69 18.94
N SER A 690 46.00 3.99 19.35
CA SER A 690 47.17 3.15 19.05
C SER A 690 47.20 1.84 19.86
N MET A 691 46.39 1.71 20.92
CA MET A 691 46.39 0.57 21.84
C MET A 691 45.10 -0.25 21.85
N GLY A 692 44.21 -0.07 20.86
CA GLY A 692 43.18 -1.07 20.54
C GLY A 692 41.77 -0.84 21.10
N ASN A 693 41.49 0.26 21.80
CA ASN A 693 40.12 0.63 22.18
C ASN A 693 39.39 1.27 21.00
N THR A 694 38.63 0.50 20.21
CA THR A 694 37.82 1.14 19.16
C THR A 694 36.55 0.36 18.82
N ILE A 695 35.43 0.89 19.31
CA ILE A 695 34.06 0.51 18.87
C ILE A 695 33.83 0.89 17.40
N LEU A 696 34.58 1.88 16.88
CA LEU A 696 34.44 2.47 15.54
C LEU A 696 35.59 2.09 14.58
N ARG A 697 36.10 0.84 14.58
CA ARG A 697 37.06 0.45 13.53
C ARG A 697 36.37 0.42 12.16
N GLY A 698 36.87 1.24 11.23
CA GLY A 698 36.42 1.38 9.84
C GLY A 698 36.03 2.83 9.50
N ASP A 699 35.86 3.13 8.21
CA ASP A 699 35.54 4.46 7.66
C ASP A 699 34.17 5.07 8.12
N LYS A 700 33.56 4.60 9.21
CA LYS A 700 32.27 5.09 9.72
C LYS A 700 32.49 6.15 10.81
N PRO A 701 32.18 7.43 10.56
CA PRO A 701 32.26 8.48 11.58
C PRO A 701 31.26 8.23 12.72
N LEU A 702 31.59 8.65 13.95
CA LEU A 702 30.70 8.62 15.13
C LEU A 702 29.28 9.17 14.81
N LYS A 703 29.22 10.23 14.00
CA LYS A 703 27.97 10.81 13.49
C LYS A 703 27.07 9.80 12.75
N LYS A 704 27.65 8.89 11.95
CA LYS A 704 26.90 7.85 11.22
C LYS A 704 26.34 6.81 12.17
N TYR A 705 27.14 6.39 13.16
CA TYR A 705 26.70 5.46 14.20
C TYR A 705 25.50 5.99 14.98
N ILE A 706 25.55 7.26 15.41
CA ILE A 706 24.46 7.86 16.20
C ILE A 706 23.17 7.97 15.39
N ARG A 707 23.26 8.30 14.09
CA ARG A 707 22.09 8.26 13.20
C ARG A 707 21.48 6.85 13.15
N GLY A 708 22.32 5.83 13.02
CA GLY A 708 21.90 4.42 13.09
C GLY A 708 21.25 4.08 14.42
N LEU A 709 21.83 4.52 15.54
CA LEU A 709 21.27 4.33 16.88
C LEU A 709 19.89 4.98 17.02
N ILE A 710 19.72 6.23 16.58
CA ILE A 710 18.43 6.93 16.64
C ILE A 710 17.38 6.19 15.82
N SER A 711 17.74 5.77 14.61
CA SER A 711 16.87 4.97 13.73
C SER A 711 16.48 3.67 14.41
N LEU A 712 17.44 2.93 14.98
CA LEU A 712 17.22 1.67 15.67
C LEU A 712 16.13 1.74 16.77
N TYR A 713 16.16 2.78 17.62
CA TYR A 713 15.12 2.98 18.64
C TYR A 713 13.74 3.30 18.05
N SER A 714 13.68 3.95 16.88
CA SER A 714 12.42 4.24 16.21
C SER A 714 11.83 2.98 15.58
N GLU A 715 12.66 2.29 14.81
CA GLU A 715 12.31 1.09 14.07
C GLU A 715 11.85 -0.05 14.99
N THR A 716 12.58 -0.29 16.09
CA THR A 716 12.19 -1.33 17.06
C THR A 716 10.92 -1.00 17.84
N TYR A 717 10.63 0.28 18.11
CA TYR A 717 9.35 0.68 18.69
C TYR A 717 8.20 0.42 17.72
N SER A 718 8.37 0.81 16.45
CA SER A 718 7.34 0.60 15.42
C SER A 718 7.09 -0.89 15.16
N ASP A 719 8.15 -1.71 15.18
CA ASP A 719 8.02 -3.18 15.17
C ASP A 719 7.21 -3.70 16.35
N LEU A 720 7.51 -3.23 17.56
CA LEU A 720 6.80 -3.63 18.76
C LEU A 720 5.30 -3.35 18.65
N GLN A 721 4.90 -2.15 18.19
CA GLN A 721 3.49 -1.81 18.00
C GLN A 721 2.83 -2.69 16.94
N MET A 722 3.50 -2.91 15.80
CA MET A 722 3.02 -3.79 14.75
C MET A 722 2.80 -5.23 15.26
N ILE A 723 3.76 -5.78 16.01
CA ILE A 723 3.68 -7.13 16.58
C ILE A 723 2.51 -7.23 17.57
N LEU A 724 2.35 -6.24 18.46
CA LEU A 724 1.29 -6.24 19.46
C LEU A 724 -0.10 -6.14 18.84
N LEU A 725 -0.31 -5.26 17.86
CA LEU A 725 -1.62 -5.09 17.24
C LEU A 725 -2.01 -6.28 16.36
N LEU A 726 -1.11 -6.73 15.49
CA LEU A 726 -1.42 -7.75 14.49
C LEU A 726 -1.18 -9.18 14.99
N LYS A 727 -0.62 -9.35 16.20
CA LYS A 727 -0.25 -10.66 16.78
C LYS A 727 0.65 -11.47 15.84
N ILE A 728 1.70 -10.82 15.36
CA ILE A 728 2.65 -11.42 14.41
C ILE A 728 3.47 -12.50 15.13
N SER A 729 3.55 -13.68 14.51
CA SER A 729 4.40 -14.77 15.01
C SER A 729 5.88 -14.45 14.79
N TYR A 730 6.78 -15.12 15.52
CA TYR A 730 8.21 -14.93 15.30
C TYR A 730 8.63 -15.25 13.86
N GLU A 731 8.04 -16.30 13.27
CA GLU A 731 8.31 -16.72 11.89
C GLU A 731 7.83 -15.68 10.88
N ASP A 732 6.61 -15.17 11.04
CA ASP A 732 6.07 -14.11 10.18
C ASP A 732 6.88 -12.82 10.29
N TYR A 733 7.38 -12.51 11.49
CA TYR A 733 8.26 -11.36 11.70
C TYR A 733 9.54 -11.50 10.88
N LEU A 734 10.25 -12.63 10.98
CA LEU A 734 11.46 -12.91 10.20
C LEU A 734 11.20 -12.92 8.69
N ASN A 735 10.13 -13.60 8.25
CA ASN A 735 9.79 -13.65 6.83
C ASN A 735 9.42 -12.27 6.28
N GLY A 736 8.89 -11.36 7.10
CA GLY A 736 8.66 -9.97 6.69
C GLY A 736 9.95 -9.26 6.25
N PHE A 737 11.06 -9.44 6.98
CA PHE A 737 12.35 -8.88 6.56
C PHE A 737 12.90 -9.52 5.28
N ILE A 738 12.66 -10.82 5.09
CA ILE A 738 13.18 -11.56 3.93
C ILE A 738 12.37 -11.28 2.66
N ASP A 739 11.04 -11.33 2.78
CA ASP A 739 10.13 -11.31 1.64
C ASP A 739 9.63 -9.89 1.33
N ASP A 740 9.33 -9.10 2.36
CA ASP A 740 8.74 -7.76 2.20
C ASP A 740 9.86 -6.70 2.09
N GLU A 741 10.85 -6.71 2.99
CA GLU A 741 12.00 -5.77 2.98
C GLU A 741 13.18 -6.25 2.11
N LYS A 742 13.08 -7.45 1.52
CA LYS A 742 14.07 -8.05 0.62
C LYS A 742 15.51 -8.00 1.14
N ILE A 743 15.68 -8.15 2.45
CA ILE A 743 16.99 -8.14 3.07
C ILE A 743 17.85 -9.28 2.52
N ASP A 744 19.07 -8.95 2.11
CA ASP A 744 20.07 -9.95 1.73
C ASP A 744 20.64 -10.64 2.97
N VAL A 745 19.98 -11.74 3.35
CA VAL A 745 20.38 -12.58 4.49
C VAL A 745 21.83 -13.07 4.36
N TYR A 746 22.35 -13.27 3.14
CA TYR A 746 23.71 -13.80 2.96
C TYR A 746 24.79 -12.75 3.25
N SER A 747 24.53 -11.47 3.02
CA SER A 747 25.46 -10.38 3.34
C SER A 747 25.19 -9.69 4.68
N LEU A 748 24.16 -10.14 5.41
CA LEU A 748 23.66 -9.54 6.65
C LEU A 748 24.72 -9.36 7.73
N LYS A 749 25.74 -10.24 7.82
CA LYS A 749 26.86 -10.09 8.78
C LYS A 749 27.62 -8.76 8.65
N LYS A 750 27.44 -8.03 7.54
CA LYS A 750 28.05 -6.70 7.31
C LYS A 750 27.14 -5.53 7.76
N ASN A 751 25.86 -5.78 8.03
CA ASN A 751 24.87 -4.76 8.44
C ASN A 751 24.39 -4.99 9.88
N ASN A 752 25.09 -4.37 10.83
CA ASN A 752 24.81 -4.55 12.28
C ASN A 752 23.49 -3.93 12.75
N GLU A 753 22.87 -3.01 11.99
CA GLU A 753 21.67 -2.28 12.45
C GLU A 753 20.42 -3.17 12.37
N ASP A 754 20.16 -3.82 11.24
CA ASP A 754 19.01 -4.72 11.06
C ASP A 754 19.11 -5.97 11.95
N ILE A 755 20.31 -6.55 12.07
CA ILE A 755 20.54 -7.67 13.00
C ILE A 755 20.25 -7.23 14.44
N SER A 756 20.73 -6.06 14.87
CA SER A 756 20.50 -5.55 16.23
C SER A 756 19.01 -5.30 16.48
N ARG A 757 18.30 -4.70 15.52
CA ARG A 757 16.85 -4.48 15.55
C ARG A 757 16.10 -5.79 15.78
N ILE A 758 16.31 -6.78 14.92
CA ILE A 758 15.60 -8.06 14.97
C ILE A 758 15.99 -8.84 16.23
N ALA A 759 17.27 -8.83 16.61
CA ALA A 759 17.78 -9.55 17.77
C ALA A 759 17.22 -9.03 19.10
N VAL A 760 17.15 -7.71 19.29
CA VAL A 760 16.66 -7.12 20.54
C VAL A 760 15.15 -7.28 20.65
N THR A 761 14.40 -7.04 19.57
CA THR A 761 12.94 -7.26 19.55
C THR A 761 12.61 -8.72 19.84
N SER A 762 13.24 -9.67 19.14
CA SER A 762 13.00 -11.11 19.38
C SER A 762 13.37 -11.57 20.78
N GLN A 763 14.49 -11.08 21.33
CA GLN A 763 14.88 -11.39 22.70
C GLN A 763 13.82 -10.90 23.70
N LEU A 764 13.34 -9.66 23.58
CA LEU A 764 12.32 -9.12 24.47
C LEU A 764 11.02 -9.94 24.41
N MET A 765 10.56 -10.27 23.21
CA MET A 765 9.31 -11.01 23.01
C MET A 765 9.41 -12.45 23.55
N GLN A 766 10.59 -13.08 23.47
CA GLN A 766 10.87 -14.39 24.07
C GLN A 766 10.94 -14.31 25.61
N GLU A 767 11.61 -13.29 26.17
CA GLU A 767 11.68 -13.06 27.63
C GLU A 767 10.31 -12.80 28.26
N LYS A 768 9.35 -12.30 27.47
CA LYS A 768 7.96 -12.05 27.87
C LYS A 768 7.01 -13.19 27.49
N GLU A 769 7.54 -14.34 27.09
CA GLU A 769 6.78 -15.56 26.75
C GLU A 769 5.74 -15.36 25.64
N LYS A 770 5.93 -14.34 24.79
CA LYS A 770 5.04 -14.06 23.65
C LYS A 770 5.44 -14.81 22.40
N TRP A 771 6.72 -15.17 22.28
CA TRP A 771 7.28 -15.96 21.18
C TRP A 771 8.07 -17.15 21.72
N GLU A 772 8.04 -18.25 20.96
CA GLU A 772 8.87 -19.41 21.22
C GLU A 772 10.35 -19.10 20.95
N SER A 773 11.23 -19.79 21.66
CA SER A 773 12.69 -19.61 21.56
C SER A 773 13.30 -20.29 20.34
N GLU A 774 12.63 -21.31 19.82
CA GLU A 774 13.02 -22.13 18.66
C GLU A 774 12.08 -21.90 17.47
N LEU A 775 12.59 -22.13 16.25
CA LEU A 775 11.79 -22.11 15.02
C LEU A 775 11.10 -23.45 14.81
N ALA A 776 9.97 -23.48 14.10
CA ALA A 776 9.37 -24.75 13.70
C ALA A 776 10.33 -25.55 12.78
N PRO A 777 10.29 -26.89 12.82
CA PRO A 777 11.23 -27.76 12.09
C PRO A 777 11.23 -27.53 10.56
N LYS A 778 10.07 -27.15 10.00
CA LYS A 778 9.82 -26.99 8.57
C LYS A 778 9.84 -25.53 8.11
N MET A 779 10.89 -24.80 8.42
CA MET A 779 11.10 -23.42 7.93
C MET A 779 11.99 -23.33 6.68
N PRO A 780 11.81 -22.30 5.82
CA PRO A 780 12.70 -22.01 4.69
C PRO A 780 14.16 -21.82 5.11
N GLU A 781 15.10 -22.14 4.22
CA GLU A 781 16.54 -22.08 4.51
C GLU A 781 17.00 -20.66 4.90
N LYS A 782 16.55 -19.63 4.19
CA LYS A 782 16.86 -18.23 4.49
C LYS A 782 16.40 -17.84 5.90
N THR A 783 15.22 -18.27 6.32
CA THR A 783 14.65 -17.99 7.65
C THR A 783 15.48 -18.66 8.75
N LYS A 784 15.89 -19.93 8.54
CA LYS A 784 16.78 -20.66 9.46
C LYS A 784 18.16 -20.00 9.58
N LEU A 785 18.71 -19.54 8.46
CA LEU A 785 20.00 -18.83 8.44
C LEU A 785 19.92 -17.51 9.21
N LEU A 786 18.88 -16.71 8.97
CA LEU A 786 18.63 -15.47 9.69
C LEU A 786 18.50 -15.70 11.20
N HIS A 787 17.73 -16.71 11.62
CA HIS A 787 17.61 -17.10 13.03
C HIS A 787 18.95 -17.47 13.66
N THR A 788 19.79 -18.20 12.94
CA THR A 788 21.13 -18.57 13.41
C THR A 788 21.98 -17.33 13.68
N TYR A 789 21.99 -16.37 12.75
CA TYR A 789 22.70 -15.09 12.93
C TYR A 789 22.16 -14.27 14.10
N ILE A 790 20.85 -14.29 14.33
CA ILE A 790 20.24 -13.62 15.49
C ILE A 790 20.74 -14.25 16.79
N LYS A 791 20.76 -15.58 16.89
CA LYS A 791 21.25 -16.29 18.09
C LYS A 791 22.74 -16.07 18.32
N GLU A 792 23.55 -16.09 17.26
CA GLU A 792 24.98 -15.74 17.32
C GLU A 792 25.16 -14.32 17.88
N PHE A 793 24.45 -13.34 17.33
CA PHE A 793 24.54 -11.94 17.78
C PHE A 793 24.05 -11.75 19.23
N GLN A 794 22.96 -12.41 19.63
CA GLN A 794 22.47 -12.41 21.00
C GLN A 794 23.47 -13.03 21.99
N ALA A 795 24.22 -14.06 21.58
CA ALA A 795 25.27 -14.65 22.39
C ALA A 795 26.49 -13.72 22.49
N GLU A 796 26.92 -13.13 21.37
CA GLU A 796 28.05 -12.20 21.31
C GLU A 796 27.83 -10.95 22.16
N THR A 797 26.60 -10.44 22.23
CA THR A 797 26.29 -9.21 22.99
C THR A 797 26.17 -9.41 24.50
N LYS A 798 26.27 -10.65 25.00
CA LYS A 798 26.35 -10.95 26.44
C LYS A 798 27.75 -10.71 27.04
N TYR A 799 28.80 -10.84 26.23
CA TYR A 799 30.20 -10.68 26.68
C TYR A 799 30.50 -9.22 27.07
N ASP A 800 31.17 -9.00 28.21
CA ASP A 800 31.53 -7.66 28.72
C ASP A 800 32.46 -6.87 27.78
N GLY A 801 33.17 -7.57 26.89
CA GLY A 801 34.00 -6.97 25.85
C GLY A 801 33.21 -6.44 24.64
N ASN A 802 31.93 -6.78 24.48
CA ASN A 802 31.17 -6.43 23.28
C ASN A 802 30.78 -4.94 23.27
N PRO A 803 31.13 -4.18 22.21
CA PRO A 803 30.79 -2.76 22.11
C PRO A 803 29.29 -2.46 22.12
N TYR A 804 28.45 -3.40 21.66
CA TYR A 804 27.00 -3.23 21.51
C TYR A 804 26.20 -3.66 22.75
N LYS A 805 26.86 -4.18 23.79
CA LYS A 805 26.18 -4.67 25.01
C LYS A 805 25.32 -3.58 25.66
N ALA A 806 25.88 -2.39 25.88
CA ALA A 806 25.16 -1.27 26.49
C ALA A 806 24.00 -0.78 25.60
N GLN A 807 24.22 -0.69 24.29
CA GLN A 807 23.18 -0.34 23.32
C GLN A 807 21.99 -1.31 23.41
N ASN A 808 22.24 -2.61 23.31
CA ASN A 808 21.18 -3.61 23.31
C ASN A 808 20.44 -3.66 24.66
N GLN A 809 21.16 -3.54 25.77
CA GLN A 809 20.54 -3.52 27.09
C GLN A 809 19.63 -2.30 27.28
N ASN A 810 20.12 -1.11 26.93
CA ASN A 810 19.35 0.14 27.03
C ASN A 810 18.14 0.14 26.10
N LEU A 811 18.31 -0.37 24.87
CA LEU A 811 17.23 -0.54 23.92
C LEU A 811 16.16 -1.50 24.44
N LYS A 812 16.58 -2.64 25.01
CA LYS A 812 15.66 -3.62 25.59
C LYS A 812 14.88 -3.06 26.78
N GLU A 813 15.54 -2.32 27.67
CA GLU A 813 14.89 -1.66 28.81
C GLU A 813 13.85 -0.63 28.36
N TYR A 814 14.19 0.17 27.34
CA TYR A 814 13.26 1.10 26.71
C TYR A 814 12.04 0.36 26.11
N LEU A 815 12.29 -0.66 25.28
CA LEU A 815 11.21 -1.41 24.63
C LEU A 815 10.34 -2.15 25.63
N LYS A 816 10.91 -2.68 26.73
CA LYS A 816 10.14 -3.27 27.83
C LYS A 816 9.17 -2.26 28.44
N ALA A 817 9.63 -1.04 28.69
CA ALA A 817 8.79 0.01 29.24
C ALA A 817 7.69 0.47 28.27
N CYS A 818 7.96 0.48 26.95
CA CYS A 818 6.96 0.73 25.92
C CYS A 818 5.95 -0.41 25.83
N LEU A 819 6.42 -1.67 25.86
CA LEU A 819 5.58 -2.86 25.83
C LEU A 819 4.54 -2.85 26.95
N GLU A 820 4.98 -2.66 28.18
CA GLU A 820 4.10 -2.68 29.36
C GLU A 820 3.02 -1.58 29.28
N LEU A 821 3.38 -0.38 28.80
CA LEU A 821 2.43 0.71 28.62
C LEU A 821 1.46 0.47 27.45
N SER A 822 1.96 -0.07 26.33
CA SER A 822 1.13 -0.40 25.17
C SER A 822 0.17 -1.55 25.47
N GLU A 823 0.55 -2.54 26.28
CA GLU A 823 -0.35 -3.62 26.70
C GLU A 823 -1.53 -3.09 27.51
N GLU A 824 -1.27 -2.27 28.53
CA GLU A 824 -2.34 -1.66 29.35
C GLU A 824 -3.28 -0.79 28.49
N TYR A 825 -2.71 -0.07 27.54
CA TYR A 825 -3.49 0.76 26.62
C TYR A 825 -4.34 -0.07 25.66
N TYR A 826 -3.78 -1.11 25.05
CA TYR A 826 -4.47 -1.99 24.11
C TYR A 826 -5.45 -2.94 24.77
N GLU A 827 -5.32 -3.24 26.07
CA GLU A 827 -6.33 -3.95 26.84
C GLU A 827 -7.69 -3.21 26.82
N LYS A 828 -7.65 -1.87 26.82
CA LYS A 828 -8.86 -1.02 26.76
C LYS A 828 -9.49 -0.98 25.36
N LYS A 829 -8.81 -1.51 24.33
CA LYS A 829 -9.23 -1.52 22.91
C LYS A 829 -9.29 -2.93 22.31
N GLN A 830 -9.44 -3.97 23.14
CA GLN A 830 -9.38 -5.35 22.67
C GLN A 830 -10.41 -5.70 21.59
N ALA A 831 -11.62 -5.14 21.64
CA ALA A 831 -12.65 -5.39 20.64
C ALA A 831 -12.20 -4.96 19.23
N ASP A 832 -11.69 -3.74 19.10
CA ASP A 832 -11.22 -3.20 17.82
C ASP A 832 -10.00 -3.96 17.28
N ILE A 833 -9.11 -4.38 18.18
CA ILE A 833 -7.91 -5.17 17.85
C ILE A 833 -8.29 -6.58 17.37
N LEU A 834 -9.25 -7.23 18.04
CA LEU A 834 -9.74 -8.54 17.62
C LEU A 834 -10.40 -8.47 16.26
N GLU A 835 -11.19 -7.43 15.99
CA GLU A 835 -11.78 -7.21 14.68
C GLU A 835 -10.69 -7.00 13.60
N LEU A 836 -9.69 -6.15 13.86
CA LEU A 836 -8.56 -5.94 12.92
C LEU A 836 -7.83 -7.26 12.61
N ARG A 837 -7.60 -8.10 13.63
CA ARG A 837 -6.97 -9.41 13.47
C ARG A 837 -7.84 -10.40 12.70
N GLU A 838 -9.15 -10.38 12.89
CA GLU A 838 -10.09 -11.22 12.13
C GLU A 838 -10.11 -10.82 10.65
N VAL A 839 -10.11 -9.52 10.36
CA VAL A 839 -10.01 -9.00 8.99
C VAL A 839 -8.73 -9.50 8.34
N LEU A 840 -7.58 -9.32 9.01
CA LEU A 840 -6.29 -9.79 8.51
C LEU A 840 -6.31 -11.32 8.30
N HIS A 841 -6.82 -12.08 9.26
CA HIS A 841 -6.90 -13.54 9.15
C HIS A 841 -7.71 -14.00 7.93
N THR A 842 -8.87 -13.38 7.72
CA THR A 842 -9.78 -13.69 6.61
C THR A 842 -9.09 -13.43 5.27
N LEU A 843 -8.42 -12.28 5.14
CA LEU A 843 -7.72 -11.90 3.91
C LEU A 843 -6.49 -12.76 3.65
N VAL A 844 -5.68 -13.05 4.67
CA VAL A 844 -4.43 -13.82 4.52
C VAL A 844 -4.73 -15.26 4.13
N LYS A 845 -5.73 -15.89 4.75
CA LYS A 845 -6.09 -17.27 4.43
C LYS A 845 -6.80 -17.41 3.09
N TYR A 846 -7.65 -16.45 2.76
CA TYR A 846 -8.42 -16.42 1.53
C TYR A 846 -9.06 -17.80 1.21
N GLU A 847 -9.70 -18.43 2.19
CA GLU A 847 -10.31 -19.76 2.01
C GLU A 847 -11.76 -19.69 1.51
N ASP A 848 -12.38 -18.51 1.57
CA ASP A 848 -13.77 -18.24 1.22
C ASP A 848 -13.88 -16.86 0.57
N ALA A 849 -14.09 -16.84 -0.75
CA ALA A 849 -14.19 -15.62 -1.56
C ALA A 849 -15.36 -14.73 -1.13
N LYS A 850 -16.51 -15.32 -0.77
CA LYS A 850 -17.68 -14.59 -0.27
C LYS A 850 -17.33 -13.90 1.04
N ARG A 851 -16.73 -14.62 2.00
CA ARG A 851 -16.34 -14.04 3.29
C ARG A 851 -15.34 -12.91 3.11
N VAL A 852 -14.32 -13.09 2.27
CA VAL A 852 -13.33 -12.05 1.97
C VAL A 852 -14.00 -10.80 1.39
N TYR A 853 -14.86 -10.97 0.38
CA TYR A 853 -15.60 -9.88 -0.23
C TYR A 853 -16.48 -9.14 0.79
N SER A 854 -17.28 -9.87 1.57
CA SER A 854 -18.13 -9.31 2.62
C SER A 854 -17.32 -8.59 3.71
N THR A 855 -16.17 -9.11 4.11
CA THR A 855 -15.28 -8.46 5.09
C THR A 855 -14.73 -7.14 4.55
N ILE A 856 -14.28 -7.10 3.29
CA ILE A 856 -13.82 -5.86 2.64
C ILE A 856 -14.95 -4.82 2.61
N CYS A 857 -16.12 -5.21 2.11
CA CYS A 857 -17.28 -4.31 2.07
C CYS A 857 -17.65 -3.82 3.47
N SER A 858 -17.74 -4.70 4.47
CA SER A 858 -18.10 -4.32 5.84
C SER A 858 -17.12 -3.33 6.47
N VAL A 859 -15.81 -3.49 6.25
CA VAL A 859 -14.80 -2.54 6.73
C VAL A 859 -14.97 -1.18 6.07
N ILE A 860 -15.22 -1.15 4.76
CA ILE A 860 -15.48 0.09 4.03
C ILE A 860 -16.79 0.73 4.53
N SER A 861 -17.88 -0.02 4.68
CA SER A 861 -19.17 0.51 5.15
C SER A 861 -19.06 1.14 6.53
N LYS A 862 -18.35 0.50 7.48
CA LYS A 862 -18.10 1.08 8.81
C LYS A 862 -17.30 2.37 8.73
N TYR A 863 -16.33 2.45 7.83
CA TYR A 863 -15.58 3.68 7.61
C TYR A 863 -16.47 4.78 7.00
N CYS A 864 -17.32 4.46 6.03
CA CYS A 864 -18.33 5.38 5.50
C CYS A 864 -19.26 5.91 6.61
N GLU A 865 -19.74 5.05 7.51
CA GLU A 865 -20.56 5.45 8.65
C GLU A 865 -19.85 6.47 9.55
N THR A 866 -18.54 6.31 9.79
CA THR A 866 -17.75 7.30 10.55
C THR A 866 -17.55 8.63 9.83
N LEU A 867 -17.66 8.63 8.50
CA LEU A 867 -17.59 9.82 7.67
C LEU A 867 -18.96 10.45 7.38
N GLU A 868 -20.04 9.84 7.87
CA GLU A 868 -21.43 10.19 7.52
C GLU A 868 -21.73 10.06 6.01
N ILE A 869 -21.07 9.09 5.35
CA ILE A 869 -21.34 8.65 3.95
C ILE A 869 -22.34 7.51 3.95
#